data_AF-A0A3B8JFF1-F1
#
_entry.id   AF-A0A3B8JFF1-F1
#
_cell.length_a   1.000
_cell.length_b   1.000
_cell.length_c   1.000
_cell.angle_alpha   90.00
_cell.angle_beta   90.00
_cell.angle_gamma   90.00
#
_symmetry.space_group_name_H-M   'P 1'
#
loop_
_entity.id
_entity.type
_entity.pdbx_description
1 polymer ?
#
loop_
_entity_poly.entity_id
_entity_poly.type
_entity_poly.pdbx_seq_one_letter_code
_entity_poly.pdbx_strand_id
1 'polypeptide(L)'
;MFQFRKYRKLLFYCFLGLSLVLLGSGAFLYYQFLQTANQTHQTNYEIYRKAPFNQPSYYPVNQSVSSRFYQAIGTWTGRLILPTKEQRQAVKGVLFEVYHADTTHQNLVGKIVNLRWSNDPEVQAYVHTVTQDVHFTEQTQQSKKQGNLHPDRLNNWQKVDPLESLAGARPDDQVMVLLKAPIFVEEKGGDRPTLLLTKEPIQITGRYYGLVTIIRPTIRGSDRFLVHHFNSDSQQFDGLKEIIRIPQVPADWQGVFRSKNQGIEKSPYNPTGWYIYGAKDADGIFVTQAIAPRTLFRLQPDKVLLGKKAAINYINKKYWKDTPAQKGKAQTILLDPTAKQINEAMSSWREGDIALVLHTFGGIGGKKAESTLLGVVTGHFAYGLARVVRDPLTQELRFDIEYRQVYAHNPDGIVAGTISWPGYMGDLQRGWLGNRPVSDILVKLDAVTEDYDFDGIKVSPLKEFTLELDIMMARYRIGDGTGASVVTPAISCVQDSNQALYVTIKRIEAAIQSNPQIQDWLQRYPNHPQTKRFQQLVKLGRSLENQLVPLGIVRSDWHRNTQTLAATHLEGNSFTHFLAALTTWRTLLPRRAHDEIATTFLKNRAPVWLIRTNQVGGFDPDIKPLAPTALLGHRIK
;
A
#
# COMPACT_ATOMS: atom_id res chain seq x y z
N MET A 1 46.44 26.01 -30.45
CA MET A 1 46.34 24.62 -29.93
C MET A 1 46.83 24.42 -28.48
N PHE A 2 47.56 25.36 -27.86
CA PHE A 2 48.10 25.19 -26.48
C PHE A 2 47.15 25.58 -25.33
N GLN A 3 46.11 26.39 -25.55
CA GLN A 3 45.15 26.77 -24.50
C GLN A 3 44.06 25.72 -24.20
N PHE A 4 43.74 24.84 -25.15
CA PHE A 4 42.72 23.78 -24.97
C PHE A 4 43.19 22.61 -24.07
N ARG A 5 44.51 22.41 -23.91
CA ARG A 5 45.07 21.35 -23.06
C ARG A 5 45.03 21.69 -21.56
N LYS A 6 45.09 22.98 -21.21
CA LYS A 6 45.08 23.46 -19.81
C LYS A 6 43.67 23.38 -19.20
N TYR A 7 42.63 23.69 -19.98
CA TYR A 7 41.23 23.56 -19.57
C TYR A 7 40.80 22.10 -19.38
N ARG A 8 41.27 21.16 -20.22
CA ARG A 8 41.00 19.72 -20.03
C ARG A 8 41.62 19.16 -18.74
N LYS A 9 42.84 19.59 -18.38
CA LYS A 9 43.46 19.19 -17.11
C LYS A 9 42.70 19.75 -15.92
N LEU A 10 42.30 21.01 -15.95
CA LEU A 10 41.54 21.64 -14.86
C LEU A 10 40.17 20.96 -14.67
N LEU A 11 39.44 20.70 -15.76
CA LEU A 11 38.18 19.94 -15.73
C LEU A 11 38.38 18.51 -15.19
N PHE A 12 39.45 17.83 -15.57
CA PHE A 12 39.79 16.50 -15.06
C PHE A 12 40.07 16.52 -13.54
N TYR A 13 40.85 17.50 -13.05
CA TYR A 13 41.10 17.64 -11.60
C TYR A 13 39.86 18.06 -10.82
N CYS A 14 38.98 18.90 -11.38
CA CYS A 14 37.68 19.20 -10.77
C CYS A 14 36.77 17.97 -10.71
N PHE A 15 36.74 17.15 -11.77
CA PHE A 15 35.96 15.91 -11.80
C PHE A 15 36.52 14.86 -10.83
N LEU A 16 37.84 14.73 -10.74
CA LEU A 16 38.53 13.85 -9.79
C LEU A 16 38.30 14.31 -8.34
N GLY A 17 38.38 15.62 -8.08
CA GLY A 17 38.07 16.20 -6.78
C GLY A 17 36.61 15.99 -6.37
N LEU A 18 35.66 16.18 -7.30
CA LEU A 18 34.24 15.93 -7.05
C LEU A 18 33.97 14.44 -6.77
N SER A 19 34.65 13.55 -7.51
CA SER A 19 34.55 12.10 -7.35
C SER A 19 35.13 11.65 -6.00
N LEU A 20 36.26 12.21 -5.57
CA LEU A 20 36.85 11.96 -4.25
C LEU A 20 35.99 12.50 -3.11
N VAL A 21 35.34 13.65 -3.30
CA VAL A 21 34.37 14.17 -2.32
C VAL A 21 33.13 13.28 -2.25
N LEU A 22 32.62 12.78 -3.38
CA LEU A 22 31.48 11.84 -3.43
C LEU A 22 31.83 10.46 -2.84
N LEU A 23 33.05 9.96 -3.06
CA LEU A 23 33.55 8.73 -2.45
C LEU A 23 33.80 8.89 -0.95
N GLY A 24 34.39 10.02 -0.53
CA GLY A 24 34.63 10.33 0.87
C GLY A 24 33.33 10.57 1.65
N SER A 25 32.33 11.22 1.04
CA SER A 25 31.00 11.36 1.64
C SER A 25 30.24 10.03 1.62
N GLY A 26 30.31 9.23 0.56
CA GLY A 26 29.78 7.86 0.54
C GLY A 26 30.38 6.97 1.62
N ALA A 27 31.70 7.04 1.83
CA ALA A 27 32.41 6.31 2.88
C ALA A 27 32.06 6.83 4.29
N PHE A 28 31.91 8.14 4.48
CA PHE A 28 31.47 8.73 5.75
C PHE A 28 30.02 8.38 6.08
N LEU A 29 29.15 8.31 5.08
CA LEU A 29 27.76 7.87 5.21
C LEU A 29 27.65 6.38 5.52
N TYR A 30 28.45 5.56 4.85
CA TYR A 30 28.60 4.14 5.16
C TYR A 30 29.15 3.94 6.57
N TYR A 31 30.11 4.76 6.99
CA TYR A 31 30.66 4.73 8.35
C TYR A 31 29.65 5.15 9.42
N GLN A 32 28.86 6.20 9.20
CA GLN A 32 27.77 6.61 10.10
C GLN A 32 26.66 5.56 10.20
N PHE A 33 26.32 4.92 9.07
CA PHE A 33 25.42 3.77 9.02
C PHE A 33 25.98 2.57 9.80
N LEU A 34 27.28 2.28 9.68
CA LEU A 34 27.95 1.23 10.46
C LEU A 34 28.00 1.55 11.97
N GLN A 35 28.17 2.83 12.35
CA GLN A 35 28.18 3.25 13.75
C GLN A 35 26.80 3.10 14.43
N THR A 36 25.70 3.27 13.69
CA THR A 36 24.34 2.98 14.17
C THR A 36 23.98 1.50 14.07
N ALA A 37 24.58 0.75 13.14
CA ALA A 37 24.37 -0.70 12.97
C ALA A 37 24.97 -1.58 14.08
N ASN A 38 25.78 -1.02 14.98
CA ASN A 38 26.38 -1.74 16.12
C ASN A 38 25.51 -1.76 17.39
N GLN A 39 24.32 -1.14 17.37
CA GLN A 39 23.34 -1.28 18.44
C GLN A 39 22.21 -2.22 17.99
N THR A 40 22.13 -3.40 18.61
CA THR A 40 20.98 -4.29 18.44
C THR A 40 19.77 -3.65 19.10
N HIS A 41 18.86 -3.12 18.30
CA HIS A 41 17.61 -2.56 18.79
C HIS A 41 16.51 -3.62 18.76
N GLN A 42 15.69 -3.68 19.81
CA GLN A 42 14.42 -4.40 19.79
C GLN A 42 13.56 -3.86 18.64
N THR A 43 12.96 -4.73 17.84
CA THR A 43 12.09 -4.31 16.74
C THR A 43 10.83 -3.61 17.28
N ASN A 44 10.26 -2.68 16.52
CA ASN A 44 8.98 -2.08 16.89
C ASN A 44 7.88 -3.13 17.02
N TYR A 45 7.92 -4.14 16.14
CA TYR A 45 7.05 -5.30 16.23
C TYR A 45 7.04 -5.91 17.63
N GLU A 46 8.21 -6.29 18.17
CA GLU A 46 8.32 -6.90 19.49
C GLU A 46 7.86 -5.96 20.61
N ILE A 47 8.09 -4.65 20.50
CA ILE A 47 7.59 -3.66 21.47
C ILE A 47 6.07 -3.66 21.49
N TYR A 48 5.45 -3.58 20.31
CA TYR A 48 4.00 -3.54 20.18
C TYR A 48 3.33 -4.83 20.65
N ARG A 49 3.96 -5.98 20.41
CA ARG A 49 3.44 -7.31 20.79
C ARG A 49 3.28 -7.51 22.30
N LYS A 50 3.97 -6.72 23.13
CA LYS A 50 3.85 -6.75 24.60
C LYS A 50 2.44 -6.39 25.08
N ALA A 51 1.69 -5.62 24.31
CA ALA A 51 0.32 -5.26 24.66
C ALA A 51 -0.66 -6.40 24.30
N PRO A 52 -1.47 -6.92 25.25
CA PRO A 52 -2.37 -8.04 25.00
C PRO A 52 -3.36 -7.81 23.85
N PHE A 53 -3.91 -6.60 23.73
CA PHE A 53 -4.88 -6.24 22.69
C PHE A 53 -4.30 -6.23 21.26
N ASN A 54 -2.98 -6.34 21.10
CA ASN A 54 -2.31 -6.52 19.81
C ASN A 54 -2.15 -8.01 19.42
N GLN A 55 -2.68 -8.94 20.23
CA GLN A 55 -2.61 -10.37 19.96
C GLN A 55 -3.98 -10.90 19.50
N PRO A 56 -4.06 -11.73 18.44
CA PRO A 56 -5.35 -12.28 17.99
C PRO A 56 -6.09 -13.08 19.07
N SER A 57 -5.35 -13.77 19.95
CA SER A 57 -5.90 -14.57 21.06
C SER A 57 -6.57 -13.74 22.15
N TYR A 58 -6.38 -12.43 22.17
CA TYR A 58 -7.08 -11.51 23.09
C TYR A 58 -8.59 -11.42 22.79
N TYR A 59 -8.99 -11.79 21.57
CA TYR A 59 -10.35 -11.66 21.06
C TYR A 59 -11.00 -13.04 20.92
N PRO A 60 -12.06 -13.35 21.69
CA PRO A 60 -12.79 -14.61 21.55
C PRO A 60 -13.21 -14.86 20.10
N VAL A 61 -12.97 -16.06 19.57
CA VAL A 61 -13.31 -16.41 18.18
C VAL A 61 -14.82 -16.34 17.95
N ASN A 62 -15.58 -17.01 18.82
CA ASN A 62 -17.04 -16.96 18.82
C ASN A 62 -17.50 -15.72 19.60
N GLN A 63 -17.95 -14.70 18.87
CA GLN A 63 -18.53 -13.50 19.44
C GLN A 63 -19.66 -12.97 18.56
N SER A 64 -20.59 -12.24 19.17
CA SER A 64 -21.68 -11.56 18.45
C SER A 64 -21.62 -10.06 18.68
N VAL A 65 -21.85 -9.33 17.60
CA VAL A 65 -22.05 -7.88 17.60
C VAL A 65 -23.43 -7.58 17.01
N SER A 66 -24.05 -6.50 17.44
CA SER A 66 -25.33 -6.07 16.87
C SER A 66 -25.12 -5.60 15.44
N SER A 67 -25.75 -6.28 14.47
CA SER A 67 -25.70 -5.91 13.05
C SER A 67 -26.33 -4.54 12.76
N ARG A 68 -27.08 -3.97 13.73
CA ARG A 68 -27.60 -2.60 13.65
C ARG A 68 -26.49 -1.54 13.76
N PHE A 69 -25.42 -1.83 14.51
CA PHE A 69 -24.37 -0.84 14.82
C PHE A 69 -22.99 -1.24 14.28
N TYR A 70 -22.79 -2.53 14.01
CA TYR A 70 -21.56 -3.09 13.51
C TYR A 70 -21.79 -3.91 12.24
N GLN A 71 -20.78 -3.94 11.39
CA GLN A 71 -20.74 -4.74 10.17
C GLN A 71 -19.48 -5.60 10.17
N ALA A 72 -19.57 -6.81 9.63
CA ALA A 72 -18.37 -7.58 9.32
C ALA A 72 -17.54 -6.84 8.27
N ILE A 73 -16.21 -6.92 8.35
CA ILE A 73 -15.32 -6.25 7.38
C ILE A 73 -15.49 -6.81 5.96
N GLY A 74 -15.83 -8.10 5.85
CA GLY A 74 -16.18 -8.72 4.59
C GLY A 74 -16.66 -10.16 4.77
N THR A 75 -17.04 -10.79 3.67
CA THR A 75 -17.69 -12.11 3.68
C THR A 75 -16.79 -13.21 4.25
N TRP A 76 -15.56 -13.32 3.78
CA TRP A 76 -14.61 -14.33 4.23
C TRP A 76 -13.42 -13.67 4.90
N THR A 77 -13.41 -13.65 6.24
CA THR A 77 -12.32 -13.07 7.02
C THR A 77 -11.78 -14.06 8.02
N GLY A 78 -10.49 -13.96 8.34
CA GLY A 78 -9.85 -14.90 9.24
C GLY A 78 -8.35 -14.68 9.34
N ARG A 79 -7.72 -15.59 10.06
CA ARG A 79 -6.29 -15.55 10.38
C ARG A 79 -5.54 -16.60 9.57
N LEU A 80 -4.47 -16.19 8.89
CA LEU A 80 -3.56 -17.12 8.26
C LEU A 80 -2.68 -17.80 9.32
N ILE A 81 -2.53 -19.11 9.18
CA ILE A 81 -1.68 -19.96 10.02
C ILE A 81 -0.72 -20.69 9.08
N LEU A 82 0.59 -20.46 9.27
CA LEU A 82 1.60 -21.19 8.53
C LEU A 82 1.68 -22.64 9.08
N PRO A 83 1.47 -23.68 8.25
CA PRO A 83 1.52 -25.07 8.69
C PRO A 83 2.92 -25.43 9.19
N THR A 84 3.04 -26.46 10.03
CA THR A 84 4.37 -27.03 10.34
C THR A 84 4.96 -27.71 9.10
N LYS A 85 6.28 -27.98 9.10
CA LYS A 85 6.95 -28.64 7.98
C LYS A 85 6.31 -29.99 7.65
N GLU A 86 5.90 -30.73 8.67
CA GLU A 86 5.25 -32.04 8.56
C GLU A 86 3.84 -31.91 7.97
N GLN A 87 3.13 -30.83 8.28
CA GLN A 87 1.78 -30.57 7.77
C GLN A 87 1.76 -30.08 6.32
N ARG A 88 2.84 -29.44 5.82
CA ARG A 88 2.87 -28.83 4.47
C ARG A 88 2.42 -29.78 3.36
N GLN A 89 2.84 -31.04 3.38
CA GLN A 89 2.50 -32.02 2.33
C GLN A 89 1.01 -32.32 2.26
N ALA A 90 0.32 -32.34 3.41
CA ALA A 90 -1.11 -32.56 3.50
C ALA A 90 -1.90 -31.27 3.24
N VAL A 91 -1.43 -30.13 3.76
CA VAL A 91 -2.11 -28.84 3.64
C VAL A 91 -2.00 -28.26 2.22
N LYS A 92 -0.87 -28.41 1.52
CA LYS A 92 -0.63 -27.90 0.15
C LYS A 92 -1.03 -26.43 -0.03
N GLY A 93 -0.60 -25.59 0.90
CA GLY A 93 -0.99 -24.19 1.04
C GLY A 93 -0.83 -23.77 2.50
N VAL A 94 -1.78 -22.99 3.01
CA VAL A 94 -1.78 -22.55 4.41
C VAL A 94 -3.04 -22.97 5.15
N LEU A 95 -3.04 -22.86 6.47
CA LEU A 95 -4.22 -23.04 7.30
C LEU A 95 -4.92 -21.68 7.48
N PHE A 96 -6.25 -21.70 7.60
CA PHE A 96 -7.06 -20.49 7.77
C PHE A 96 -8.08 -20.70 8.90
N GLU A 97 -7.97 -19.88 9.94
CA GLU A 97 -8.96 -19.84 11.02
C GLU A 97 -10.08 -18.87 10.63
N VAL A 98 -11.27 -19.40 10.39
CA VAL A 98 -12.41 -18.66 9.86
C VAL A 98 -13.06 -17.83 10.97
N TYR A 99 -13.13 -16.51 10.80
CA TYR A 99 -13.83 -15.61 11.72
C TYR A 99 -15.15 -15.09 11.16
N HIS A 100 -15.29 -15.03 9.84
CA HIS A 100 -16.54 -14.75 9.16
C HIS A 100 -16.58 -15.51 7.83
N ALA A 101 -17.76 -15.98 7.46
CA ALA A 101 -18.04 -16.71 6.22
C ALA A 101 -19.34 -16.19 5.58
N ASP A 102 -19.65 -16.64 4.37
CA ASP A 102 -20.97 -16.41 3.79
C ASP A 102 -22.08 -17.17 4.54
N THR A 103 -23.34 -16.88 4.22
CA THR A 103 -24.52 -17.46 4.88
C THR A 103 -24.61 -18.97 4.74
N THR A 104 -24.05 -19.55 3.67
CA THR A 104 -24.09 -21.00 3.42
C THR A 104 -23.02 -21.77 4.18
N HIS A 105 -21.95 -21.11 4.63
CA HIS A 105 -20.80 -21.75 5.30
C HIS A 105 -20.58 -21.25 6.73
N GLN A 106 -21.63 -20.78 7.41
CA GLN A 106 -21.56 -20.33 8.81
C GLN A 106 -21.06 -21.43 9.76
N ASN A 107 -21.29 -22.70 9.42
CA ASN A 107 -20.77 -23.86 10.15
C ASN A 107 -19.23 -23.97 10.16
N LEU A 108 -18.52 -23.19 9.33
CA LEU A 108 -17.06 -23.11 9.30
C LEU A 108 -16.51 -22.02 10.23
N VAL A 109 -17.32 -21.06 10.68
CA VAL A 109 -16.88 -20.02 11.61
C VAL A 109 -16.34 -20.66 12.89
N GLY A 110 -15.15 -20.24 13.29
CA GLY A 110 -14.39 -20.78 14.42
C GLY A 110 -13.61 -22.06 14.13
N LYS A 111 -13.65 -22.59 12.91
CA LYS A 111 -12.86 -23.76 12.50
C LYS A 111 -11.60 -23.35 11.76
N ILE A 112 -10.62 -24.25 11.79
CA ILE A 112 -9.41 -24.17 10.96
C ILE A 112 -9.63 -25.03 9.72
N VAL A 113 -9.53 -24.41 8.55
CA VAL A 113 -9.68 -25.04 7.23
C VAL A 113 -8.37 -24.94 6.44
N ASN A 114 -8.24 -25.71 5.38
CA ASN A 114 -7.14 -25.52 4.42
C ASN A 114 -7.46 -24.32 3.52
N LEU A 115 -6.44 -23.57 3.13
CA LEU A 115 -6.53 -22.47 2.18
C LEU A 115 -5.48 -22.67 1.11
N ARG A 116 -5.92 -22.77 -0.15
CA ARG A 116 -5.07 -23.07 -1.30
C ARG A 116 -5.37 -22.16 -2.48
N TRP A 117 -4.45 -22.13 -3.43
CA TRP A 117 -4.71 -21.58 -4.75
C TRP A 117 -5.57 -22.54 -5.58
N SER A 118 -6.48 -21.99 -6.38
CA SER A 118 -7.25 -22.77 -7.35
C SER A 118 -6.36 -23.34 -8.46
N ASN A 119 -6.79 -24.44 -9.10
CA ASN A 119 -6.08 -25.04 -10.23
C ASN A 119 -6.28 -24.31 -11.57
N ASP A 120 -6.86 -23.10 -11.56
CA ASP A 120 -6.98 -22.27 -12.76
C ASP A 120 -5.58 -21.99 -13.37
N PRO A 121 -5.38 -22.19 -14.68
CA PRO A 121 -4.08 -21.99 -15.33
C PRO A 121 -3.47 -20.60 -15.12
N GLU A 122 -4.27 -19.52 -15.12
CA GLU A 122 -3.76 -18.17 -14.89
C GLU A 122 -3.25 -18.01 -13.45
N VAL A 123 -3.98 -18.60 -12.49
CA VAL A 123 -3.60 -18.58 -11.07
C VAL A 123 -2.34 -19.40 -10.85
N GLN A 124 -2.23 -20.58 -11.46
CA GLN A 124 -1.05 -21.44 -11.34
C GLN A 124 0.18 -20.82 -12.03
N ALA A 125 0.01 -20.08 -13.14
CA ALA A 125 1.09 -19.33 -13.75
C ALA A 125 1.65 -18.26 -12.81
N TYR A 126 0.77 -17.52 -12.12
CA TYR A 126 1.17 -16.58 -11.06
C TYR A 126 1.93 -17.31 -9.95
N VAL A 127 1.34 -18.34 -9.34
CA VAL A 127 1.94 -19.08 -8.22
C VAL A 127 3.33 -19.59 -8.61
N HIS A 128 3.44 -20.27 -9.76
CA HIS A 128 4.71 -20.79 -10.25
C HIS A 128 5.78 -19.71 -10.44
N THR A 129 5.39 -18.54 -10.95
CA THR A 129 6.32 -17.42 -11.21
C THR A 129 7.01 -16.92 -9.93
N VAL A 130 6.34 -17.00 -8.79
CA VAL A 130 6.83 -16.43 -7.52
C VAL A 130 7.10 -17.46 -6.42
N THR A 131 6.85 -18.74 -6.67
CA THR A 131 7.28 -19.83 -5.79
C THR A 131 8.79 -19.96 -5.84
N GLN A 132 9.43 -19.88 -4.67
CA GLN A 132 10.90 -19.86 -4.59
C GLN A 132 11.41 -20.57 -3.32
N ASP A 133 12.62 -21.11 -3.41
CA ASP A 133 13.33 -21.62 -2.23
C ASP A 133 13.83 -20.45 -1.37
N VAL A 134 13.68 -20.54 -0.05
CA VAL A 134 14.07 -19.47 0.87
C VAL A 134 15.28 -19.89 1.69
N HIS A 135 16.40 -19.18 1.51
CA HIS A 135 17.63 -19.36 2.25
C HIS A 135 18.21 -18.01 2.63
N PHE A 136 18.40 -17.79 3.93
CA PHE A 136 18.85 -16.50 4.43
C PHE A 136 20.31 -16.23 4.09
N THR A 137 20.57 -15.07 3.48
CA THR A 137 21.92 -14.60 3.17
C THR A 137 22.54 -13.84 4.34
N GLU A 138 23.83 -13.54 4.26
CA GLU A 138 24.50 -12.65 5.23
C GLU A 138 23.86 -11.26 5.29
N GLN A 139 23.38 -10.73 4.15
CA GLN A 139 22.66 -9.45 4.10
C GLN A 139 21.38 -9.50 4.94
N THR A 140 20.64 -10.62 4.86
CA THR A 140 19.45 -10.84 5.69
C THR A 140 19.81 -10.82 7.17
N GLN A 141 20.88 -11.52 7.57
CA GLN A 141 21.35 -11.52 8.96
C GLN A 141 21.80 -10.14 9.44
N GLN A 142 22.44 -9.35 8.58
CA GLN A 142 22.81 -7.96 8.89
C GLN A 142 21.58 -7.06 9.06
N SER A 143 20.58 -7.19 8.19
CA SER A 143 19.34 -6.41 8.27
C SER A 143 18.54 -6.73 9.54
N LYS A 144 18.53 -8.01 9.96
CA LYS A 144 17.97 -8.42 11.26
C LYS A 144 18.68 -7.74 12.44
N LYS A 145 20.02 -7.69 12.43
CA LYS A 145 20.80 -7.01 13.48
C LYS A 145 20.48 -5.50 13.55
N GLN A 146 20.08 -4.90 12.43
CA GLN A 146 19.63 -3.50 12.35
C GLN A 146 18.18 -3.30 12.82
N GLY A 147 17.51 -4.35 13.31
CA GLY A 147 16.16 -4.26 13.88
C GLY A 147 15.02 -4.37 12.86
N ASN A 148 15.28 -4.84 11.63
CA ASN A 148 14.21 -5.16 10.68
C ASN A 148 13.63 -6.56 10.95
N LEU A 149 12.32 -6.70 10.74
CA LEU A 149 11.63 -7.98 10.85
C LEU A 149 11.74 -8.76 9.53
N HIS A 150 12.06 -10.05 9.61
CA HIS A 150 12.22 -10.96 8.46
C HIS A 150 11.38 -12.23 8.64
N PRO A 151 11.05 -12.97 7.55
CA PRO A 151 10.22 -14.18 7.59
C PRO A 151 11.00 -15.40 8.12
N ASP A 152 11.47 -15.33 9.37
CA ASP A 152 12.36 -16.32 9.98
C ASP A 152 11.83 -17.76 9.92
N ARG A 153 10.51 -17.91 9.99
CA ARG A 153 9.81 -19.20 9.95
C ARG A 153 9.96 -19.92 8.61
N LEU A 154 10.26 -19.18 7.55
CA LEU A 154 10.43 -19.68 6.18
C LEU A 154 11.89 -19.96 5.83
N ASN A 155 12.85 -19.65 6.70
CA ASN A 155 14.25 -19.90 6.41
C ASN A 155 14.52 -21.41 6.20
N ASN A 156 15.26 -21.74 5.14
CA ASN A 156 15.54 -23.09 4.65
C ASN A 156 14.28 -23.89 4.25
N TRP A 157 13.20 -23.21 3.87
CA TRP A 157 12.05 -23.86 3.25
C TRP A 157 12.23 -23.87 1.74
N GLN A 158 11.92 -25.00 1.12
CA GLN A 158 11.87 -25.11 -0.34
C GLN A 158 10.47 -24.80 -0.86
N LYS A 159 10.40 -24.30 -2.09
CA LYS A 159 9.17 -24.03 -2.85
C LYS A 159 8.13 -23.30 -2.01
N VAL A 160 8.53 -22.19 -1.39
CA VAL A 160 7.62 -21.33 -0.63
C VAL A 160 6.71 -20.62 -1.62
N ASP A 161 5.41 -20.89 -1.55
CA ASP A 161 4.42 -20.25 -2.40
C ASP A 161 3.98 -18.87 -1.86
N PRO A 162 3.20 -18.08 -2.63
CA PRO A 162 2.77 -16.76 -2.20
C PRO A 162 1.91 -16.73 -0.94
N LEU A 163 1.06 -17.74 -0.69
CA LEU A 163 0.25 -17.81 0.53
C LEU A 163 1.13 -18.10 1.75
N GLU A 164 2.08 -19.02 1.61
CA GLU A 164 3.04 -19.34 2.66
C GLU A 164 3.95 -18.15 2.96
N SER A 165 4.39 -17.43 1.92
CA SER A 165 5.17 -16.19 2.07
C SER A 165 4.40 -15.12 2.88
N LEU A 166 3.08 -15.05 2.71
CA LEU A 166 2.23 -14.11 3.45
C LEU A 166 1.96 -14.58 4.89
N ALA A 167 1.64 -15.86 5.10
CA ALA A 167 1.40 -16.42 6.42
C ALA A 167 2.66 -16.45 7.30
N GLY A 168 3.82 -16.72 6.70
CA GLY A 168 5.12 -16.80 7.36
C GLY A 168 5.88 -15.47 7.45
N ALA A 169 5.31 -14.36 6.97
CA ALA A 169 5.96 -13.05 6.95
C ALA A 169 6.27 -12.47 8.34
N ARG A 170 5.60 -12.97 9.37
CA ARG A 170 5.78 -12.55 10.78
C ARG A 170 6.26 -13.72 11.64
N PRO A 171 6.89 -13.44 12.80
CA PRO A 171 7.31 -14.49 13.75
C PRO A 171 6.19 -15.38 14.27
N ASP A 172 4.92 -14.96 14.16
CA ASP A 172 3.75 -15.68 14.65
C ASP A 172 2.54 -15.53 13.70
N ASP A 173 1.53 -16.39 13.87
CA ASP A 173 0.34 -16.45 13.02
C ASP A 173 -0.64 -15.32 13.35
N GLN A 174 -0.42 -14.13 12.79
CA GLN A 174 -1.22 -12.92 13.11
C GLN A 174 -1.64 -12.11 11.89
N VAL A 175 -1.39 -12.65 10.70
CA VAL A 175 -1.80 -12.01 9.47
C VAL A 175 -3.31 -12.26 9.32
N MET A 176 -4.07 -11.21 9.59
CA MET A 176 -5.52 -11.17 9.41
C MET A 176 -5.82 -10.78 7.97
N VAL A 177 -6.68 -11.54 7.30
CA VAL A 177 -7.01 -11.32 5.89
C VAL A 177 -8.50 -11.35 5.59
N LEU A 178 -8.87 -10.60 4.56
CA LEU A 178 -10.10 -10.74 3.79
C LEU A 178 -9.78 -11.50 2.49
N LEU A 179 -10.52 -12.58 2.24
CA LEU A 179 -10.39 -13.35 0.99
C LEU A 179 -11.29 -12.72 -0.09
N LYS A 180 -10.73 -12.43 -1.27
CA LYS A 180 -11.47 -11.80 -2.38
C LYS A 180 -12.22 -12.84 -3.19
N ALA A 181 -13.52 -12.61 -3.40
CA ALA A 181 -14.35 -13.47 -4.23
C ALA A 181 -13.87 -13.55 -5.70
N PRO A 182 -14.14 -14.69 -6.39
CA PRO A 182 -14.83 -15.89 -5.88
C PRO A 182 -13.96 -16.76 -4.96
N ILE A 183 -14.59 -17.38 -3.97
CA ILE A 183 -14.01 -18.40 -3.08
C ILE A 183 -14.76 -19.70 -3.32
N PHE A 184 -14.05 -20.78 -3.64
CA PHE A 184 -14.66 -22.10 -3.82
C PHE A 184 -14.40 -22.96 -2.59
N VAL A 185 -15.43 -23.68 -2.14
CA VAL A 185 -15.34 -24.57 -0.98
C VAL A 185 -15.37 -26.02 -1.47
N GLU A 186 -14.31 -26.76 -1.16
CA GLU A 186 -14.22 -28.19 -1.40
C GLU A 186 -14.36 -28.94 -0.07
N GLU A 187 -15.45 -29.68 0.06
CA GLU A 187 -15.77 -30.48 1.25
C GLU A 187 -15.36 -31.96 1.11
N LYS A 188 -14.76 -32.37 -0.02
CA LYS A 188 -14.48 -33.78 -0.33
C LYS A 188 -13.09 -34.25 0.15
N GLY A 189 -13.09 -35.31 0.97
CA GLY A 189 -12.03 -36.33 0.96
C GLY A 189 -10.83 -36.18 1.91
N GLY A 190 -10.86 -35.24 2.87
CA GLY A 190 -9.83 -35.13 3.91
C GLY A 190 -10.39 -34.61 5.24
N ASP A 191 -9.59 -34.64 6.31
CA ASP A 191 -10.03 -34.26 7.68
C ASP A 191 -10.51 -32.81 7.83
N ARG A 192 -10.24 -31.92 6.85
CA ARG A 192 -10.60 -30.49 6.87
C ARG A 192 -11.13 -30.01 5.51
N PRO A 193 -12.20 -29.19 5.49
CA PRO A 193 -12.62 -28.47 4.29
C PRO A 193 -11.49 -27.62 3.70
N THR A 194 -11.54 -27.38 2.39
CA THR A 194 -10.54 -26.58 1.67
C THR A 194 -11.19 -25.40 0.97
N LEU A 195 -10.65 -24.21 1.18
CA LEU A 195 -11.02 -22.98 0.47
C LEU A 195 -10.01 -22.75 -0.67
N LEU A 196 -10.50 -22.51 -1.89
CA LEU A 196 -9.69 -22.22 -3.06
C LEU A 196 -9.78 -20.74 -3.45
N LEU A 197 -8.61 -20.13 -3.63
CA LEU A 197 -8.44 -18.72 -3.99
C LEU A 197 -8.08 -18.53 -5.46
N THR A 198 -8.62 -17.47 -6.04
CA THR A 198 -8.25 -16.97 -7.38
C THR A 198 -7.46 -15.67 -7.33
N LYS A 199 -7.33 -15.04 -6.15
CA LYS A 199 -6.73 -13.72 -5.96
C LYS A 199 -5.98 -13.65 -4.63
N GLU A 200 -4.95 -12.82 -4.57
CA GLU A 200 -4.23 -12.51 -3.33
C GLU A 200 -5.18 -12.01 -2.23
N PRO A 201 -5.04 -12.55 -0.99
CA PRO A 201 -5.76 -12.03 0.17
C PRO A 201 -5.42 -10.57 0.49
N ILE A 202 -6.38 -9.83 1.04
CA ILE A 202 -6.16 -8.46 1.53
C ILE A 202 -5.86 -8.52 3.02
N GLN A 203 -4.74 -7.96 3.46
CA GLN A 203 -4.44 -7.76 4.88
C GLN A 203 -5.40 -6.71 5.48
N ILE A 204 -6.04 -7.07 6.58
CA ILE A 204 -7.05 -6.26 7.27
C ILE A 204 -6.73 -6.11 8.77
N THR A 205 -7.36 -5.13 9.40
CA THR A 205 -7.33 -4.94 10.87
C THR A 205 -8.75 -4.94 11.41
N GLY A 206 -8.98 -5.70 12.48
CA GLY A 206 -10.30 -5.93 13.07
C GLY A 206 -11.06 -7.10 12.45
N ARG A 207 -12.24 -7.39 13.00
CA ARG A 207 -13.21 -8.37 12.46
C ARG A 207 -14.51 -7.68 12.03
N TYR A 208 -14.88 -6.65 12.78
CA TYR A 208 -16.04 -5.82 12.56
C TYR A 208 -15.66 -4.35 12.49
N TYR A 209 -16.54 -3.53 11.94
CA TYR A 209 -16.45 -2.09 12.03
C TYR A 209 -17.80 -1.46 12.39
N GLY A 210 -17.75 -0.33 13.07
CA GLY A 210 -18.91 0.52 13.39
C GLY A 210 -18.61 1.97 13.08
N LEU A 211 -19.63 2.84 13.10
CA LEU A 211 -19.49 4.28 12.89
C LEU A 211 -19.98 5.04 14.12
N VAL A 212 -19.09 5.81 14.75
CA VAL A 212 -19.37 6.45 16.04
C VAL A 212 -18.87 7.88 16.13
N THR A 213 -19.51 8.70 16.98
CA THR A 213 -18.88 9.89 17.57
C THR A 213 -18.36 9.56 18.96
N ILE A 214 -17.20 10.08 19.33
CA ILE A 214 -16.59 9.88 20.64
C ILE A 214 -17.04 11.01 21.57
N ILE A 215 -17.77 10.69 22.64
CA ILE A 215 -18.33 11.70 23.55
C ILE A 215 -17.28 12.17 24.54
N ARG A 216 -16.71 11.23 25.31
CA ARG A 216 -15.71 11.51 26.35
C ARG A 216 -15.01 10.23 26.80
N PRO A 217 -13.79 10.32 27.36
CA PRO A 217 -13.25 9.21 28.13
C PRO A 217 -14.12 8.95 29.38
N THR A 218 -14.20 7.69 29.80
CA THR A 218 -14.96 7.30 31.00
C THR A 218 -14.37 7.92 32.26
N ILE A 219 -13.03 7.93 32.34
CA ILE A 219 -12.21 8.63 33.34
C ILE A 219 -11.07 9.32 32.60
N ARG A 220 -10.61 10.49 33.06
CA ARG A 220 -9.51 11.23 32.44
C ARG A 220 -8.26 10.34 32.30
N GLY A 221 -7.72 10.23 31.09
CA GLY A 221 -6.54 9.41 30.80
C GLY A 221 -6.83 7.91 30.59
N SER A 222 -8.09 7.49 30.70
CA SER A 222 -8.51 6.13 30.36
C SER A 222 -8.44 5.88 28.85
N ASP A 223 -8.26 4.61 28.49
CA ASP A 223 -8.45 4.11 27.13
C ASP A 223 -9.89 3.63 26.86
N ARG A 224 -10.81 3.80 27.81
CA ARG A 224 -12.25 3.53 27.65
C ARG A 224 -13.02 4.82 27.39
N PHE A 225 -13.83 4.82 26.34
CA PHE A 225 -14.57 5.98 25.86
C PHE A 225 -16.05 5.66 25.77
N LEU A 226 -16.88 6.61 26.22
CA LEU A 226 -18.30 6.62 25.89
C LEU A 226 -18.44 7.15 24.47
N VAL A 227 -19.12 6.39 23.62
CA VAL A 227 -19.38 6.75 22.22
C VAL A 227 -20.88 6.76 21.94
N HIS A 228 -21.26 7.42 20.86
CA HIS A 228 -22.61 7.39 20.31
C HIS A 228 -22.55 6.77 18.92
N HIS A 229 -23.28 5.68 18.70
CA HIS A 229 -23.37 5.04 17.40
C HIS A 229 -24.20 5.85 16.42
N PHE A 230 -23.81 5.77 15.15
CA PHE A 230 -24.61 6.22 14.03
C PHE A 230 -25.90 5.40 13.96
N ASN A 231 -27.01 6.08 13.72
CA ASN A 231 -28.32 5.49 13.55
C ASN A 231 -28.72 5.56 12.07
N SER A 232 -28.88 4.41 11.43
CA SER A 232 -29.28 4.32 10.02
C SER A 232 -30.66 4.93 9.75
N ASP A 233 -31.54 4.95 10.74
CA ASP A 233 -32.94 5.38 10.58
C ASP A 233 -33.04 6.92 10.58
N SER A 234 -32.35 7.59 11.52
CA SER A 234 -32.34 9.05 11.63
C SER A 234 -31.22 9.70 10.81
N GLN A 235 -30.23 8.93 10.36
CA GLN A 235 -28.99 9.40 9.73
C GLN A 235 -28.15 10.32 10.63
N GLN A 236 -28.27 10.18 11.95
CA GLN A 236 -27.57 10.97 12.96
C GLN A 236 -26.82 10.10 13.97
N PHE A 237 -25.95 10.72 14.78
CA PHE A 237 -25.33 10.07 15.95
C PHE A 237 -26.26 10.13 17.16
N ASP A 238 -27.42 9.50 17.04
CA ASP A 238 -28.44 9.40 18.10
C ASP A 238 -28.79 7.94 18.46
N GLY A 239 -28.00 6.97 17.98
CA GLY A 239 -28.17 5.53 18.24
C GLY A 239 -27.77 5.08 19.65
N LEU A 240 -27.27 3.85 19.77
CA LEU A 240 -26.81 3.31 21.05
C LEU A 240 -25.64 4.12 21.60
N LYS A 241 -25.68 4.42 22.91
CA LYS A 241 -24.50 4.86 23.65
C LYS A 241 -23.79 3.64 24.23
N GLU A 242 -22.50 3.49 23.94
CA GLU A 242 -21.71 2.33 24.33
C GLU A 242 -20.37 2.77 24.92
N ILE A 243 -19.85 1.99 25.87
CA ILE A 243 -18.45 2.12 26.31
C ILE A 243 -17.61 1.18 25.45
N ILE A 244 -16.70 1.76 24.68
CA ILE A 244 -15.70 1.01 23.90
C ILE A 244 -14.31 1.28 24.45
N ARG A 245 -13.33 0.50 24.00
CA ARG A 245 -11.91 0.73 24.29
C ARG A 245 -11.19 1.24 23.03
N ILE A 246 -10.49 2.37 23.14
CA ILE A 246 -9.52 2.85 22.16
C ILE A 246 -8.15 2.83 22.85
N PRO A 247 -7.41 1.72 22.76
CA PRO A 247 -6.18 1.51 23.52
C PRO A 247 -5.10 2.55 23.16
N GLN A 248 -4.33 2.97 24.16
CA GLN A 248 -3.07 3.65 23.91
C GLN A 248 -2.01 2.59 23.58
N VAL A 249 -1.57 2.54 22.33
CA VAL A 249 -0.51 1.61 21.93
C VAL A 249 0.84 2.02 22.53
N PRO A 250 1.78 1.08 22.73
CA PRO A 250 3.15 1.41 23.08
C PRO A 250 3.80 2.33 22.04
N ALA A 251 4.68 3.21 22.48
CA ALA A 251 5.53 3.96 21.57
C ALA A 251 6.54 3.03 20.88
N ASP A 252 6.99 3.43 19.70
CA ASP A 252 8.11 2.80 19.00
C ASP A 252 9.44 2.98 19.77
N TRP A 253 10.52 2.38 19.28
CA TRP A 253 11.83 2.47 19.94
C TRP A 253 12.39 3.91 20.02
N GLN A 254 11.87 4.84 19.21
CA GLN A 254 12.20 6.27 19.22
C GLN A 254 11.25 7.09 20.10
N GLY A 255 10.32 6.42 20.81
CA GLY A 255 9.35 7.08 21.68
C GLY A 255 8.19 7.76 20.93
N VAL A 256 7.99 7.46 19.64
CA VAL A 256 6.86 7.96 18.84
C VAL A 256 5.71 6.96 18.86
N PHE A 257 4.50 7.45 19.14
CA PHE A 257 3.29 6.63 19.08
C PHE A 257 2.76 6.55 17.65
N ARG A 258 2.40 5.35 17.17
CA ARG A 258 1.69 5.21 15.87
C ARG A 258 0.33 5.87 15.89
N SER A 259 -0.38 5.67 16.99
CA SER A 259 -1.62 6.38 17.31
C SER A 259 -1.63 6.82 18.76
N LYS A 260 -2.05 8.06 19.00
CA LYS A 260 -2.43 8.52 20.35
C LYS A 260 -3.94 8.51 20.48
N ASN A 261 -4.44 8.01 21.61
CA ASN A 261 -5.87 8.11 21.94
C ASN A 261 -6.22 9.43 22.64
N GLN A 262 -5.23 10.11 23.23
CA GLN A 262 -5.44 11.33 24.00
C GLN A 262 -5.98 12.46 23.12
N GLY A 263 -7.14 13.00 23.52
CA GLY A 263 -7.78 14.14 22.87
C GLY A 263 -8.49 13.79 21.56
N ILE A 264 -8.67 12.50 21.23
CA ILE A 264 -9.37 12.07 20.02
C ILE A 264 -10.83 12.58 19.98
N GLU A 265 -11.48 12.71 21.14
CA GLU A 265 -12.84 13.27 21.29
C GLU A 265 -12.91 14.75 20.89
N LYS A 266 -11.77 15.45 20.88
CA LYS A 266 -11.62 16.86 20.49
C LYS A 266 -11.16 17.02 19.04
N SER A 267 -10.95 15.93 18.32
CA SER A 267 -10.53 15.98 16.92
C SER A 267 -11.57 16.73 16.08
N PRO A 268 -11.15 17.57 15.11
CA PRO A 268 -12.09 18.28 14.23
C PRO A 268 -12.93 17.33 13.36
N TYR A 269 -12.55 16.06 13.26
CA TYR A 269 -13.28 15.03 12.51
C TYR A 269 -14.29 14.24 13.35
N ASN A 270 -14.27 14.41 14.67
CA ASN A 270 -15.19 13.72 15.56
C ASN A 270 -16.67 14.03 15.27
N PRO A 271 -17.11 15.28 14.98
CA PRO A 271 -18.51 15.58 14.71
C PRO A 271 -19.11 14.82 13.51
N THR A 272 -18.29 14.46 12.53
CA THR A 272 -18.71 13.69 11.36
C THR A 272 -18.62 12.17 11.58
N GLY A 273 -17.98 11.76 12.67
CA GLY A 273 -17.81 10.37 13.08
C GLY A 273 -16.52 9.71 12.60
N TRP A 274 -16.22 8.62 13.30
CA TRP A 274 -15.10 7.72 13.08
C TRP A 274 -15.63 6.34 12.78
N TYR A 275 -15.15 5.75 11.68
CA TYR A 275 -15.21 4.30 11.56
C TYR A 275 -14.19 3.71 12.55
N ILE A 276 -14.67 2.82 13.43
CA ILE A 276 -13.85 2.05 14.35
C ILE A 276 -13.84 0.60 13.88
N TYR A 277 -12.66 0.00 13.78
CA TYR A 277 -12.47 -1.40 13.37
C TYR A 277 -11.91 -2.18 14.54
N GLY A 278 -12.43 -3.36 14.81
CA GLY A 278 -12.04 -4.11 15.99
C GLY A 278 -12.87 -5.37 16.22
N ALA A 279 -12.89 -5.80 17.47
CA ALA A 279 -13.66 -6.94 17.95
C ALA A 279 -13.88 -6.79 19.46
N LYS A 280 -14.83 -7.55 20.01
CA LYS A 280 -15.03 -7.63 21.46
C LYS A 280 -13.92 -8.45 22.10
N ASP A 281 -13.49 -7.99 23.28
CA ASP A 281 -12.64 -8.77 24.19
C ASP A 281 -13.48 -9.80 24.98
N ALA A 282 -12.83 -10.50 25.92
CA ALA A 282 -13.48 -11.50 26.78
C ALA A 282 -14.54 -10.90 27.72
N ASP A 283 -14.46 -9.60 28.04
CA ASP A 283 -15.44 -8.88 28.86
C ASP A 283 -16.62 -8.36 28.02
N GLY A 284 -16.60 -8.60 26.70
CA GLY A 284 -17.62 -8.14 25.77
C GLY A 284 -17.48 -6.67 25.35
N ILE A 285 -16.40 -5.98 25.73
CA ILE A 285 -16.14 -4.58 25.36
C ILE A 285 -15.56 -4.56 23.96
N PHE A 286 -16.12 -3.74 23.07
CA PHE A 286 -15.53 -3.54 21.75
C PHE A 286 -14.19 -2.81 21.86
N VAL A 287 -13.11 -3.46 21.46
CA VAL A 287 -11.76 -2.88 21.45
C VAL A 287 -11.40 -2.49 20.03
N THR A 288 -11.12 -1.20 19.86
CA THR A 288 -10.73 -0.59 18.60
C THR A 288 -9.28 -0.93 18.29
N GLN A 289 -9.04 -1.43 17.08
CA GLN A 289 -7.73 -1.78 16.54
C GLN A 289 -7.32 -0.86 15.38
N ALA A 290 -8.28 -0.25 14.68
CA ALA A 290 -8.04 0.80 13.70
C ALA A 290 -9.13 1.87 13.72
N ILE A 291 -8.79 3.09 13.29
CA ILE A 291 -9.73 4.21 13.15
C ILE A 291 -9.64 4.84 11.77
N ALA A 292 -10.76 5.37 11.27
CA ALA A 292 -10.80 6.11 10.02
C ALA A 292 -11.80 7.28 10.10
N PRO A 293 -11.41 8.54 9.84
CA PRO A 293 -12.36 9.64 9.81
C PRO A 293 -13.33 9.48 8.64
N ARG A 294 -14.64 9.51 8.89
CA ARG A 294 -15.67 9.28 7.87
C ARG A 294 -15.53 10.24 6.68
N THR A 295 -15.19 11.50 6.95
CA THR A 295 -15.08 12.57 5.94
C THR A 295 -14.08 12.29 4.82
N LEU A 296 -13.04 11.49 5.07
CA LEU A 296 -12.01 11.23 4.05
C LEU A 296 -12.53 10.40 2.88
N PHE A 297 -13.57 9.59 3.10
CA PHE A 297 -14.04 8.60 2.14
C PHE A 297 -15.31 9.02 1.43
N ARG A 298 -16.07 9.97 1.98
CA ARG A 298 -17.33 10.43 1.36
C ARG A 298 -17.03 11.04 0.00
N LEU A 299 -17.95 10.83 -0.96
CA LEU A 299 -17.93 11.54 -2.24
C LEU A 299 -18.39 13.00 -2.10
N GLN A 300 -17.78 13.73 -1.18
CA GLN A 300 -18.01 15.14 -0.88
C GLN A 300 -16.65 15.79 -0.58
N PRO A 301 -15.95 16.30 -1.59
CA PRO A 301 -14.61 16.85 -1.39
C PRO A 301 -14.72 18.21 -0.71
N ASP A 302 -13.75 18.56 0.13
CA ASP A 302 -13.66 19.91 0.72
C ASP A 302 -13.48 21.00 -0.35
N LYS A 303 -12.95 20.63 -1.52
CA LYS A 303 -12.73 21.54 -2.64
C LYS A 303 -12.84 20.85 -3.99
N VAL A 304 -13.34 21.57 -4.98
CA VAL A 304 -13.26 21.18 -6.40
C VAL A 304 -12.45 22.22 -7.17
N LEU A 305 -11.48 21.77 -7.97
CA LEU A 305 -10.68 22.61 -8.87
C LEU A 305 -10.84 22.12 -10.30
N LEU A 306 -11.42 22.98 -11.13
CA LEU A 306 -11.69 22.69 -12.53
C LEU A 306 -10.56 23.22 -13.43
N GLY A 307 -10.32 22.52 -14.53
CA GLY A 307 -9.39 22.90 -15.57
C GLY A 307 -7.96 22.40 -15.35
N LYS A 308 -7.38 21.87 -16.42
CA LYS A 308 -6.05 21.25 -16.46
C LYS A 308 -4.94 22.09 -15.79
N LYS A 309 -4.88 23.40 -16.04
CA LYS A 309 -3.84 24.28 -15.46
C LYS A 309 -3.95 24.38 -13.94
N ALA A 310 -5.18 24.52 -13.42
CA ALA A 310 -5.43 24.63 -11.99
C ALA A 310 -5.09 23.32 -11.28
N ALA A 311 -5.52 22.19 -11.84
CA ALA A 311 -5.23 20.86 -11.33
C ALA A 311 -3.73 20.58 -11.24
N ILE A 312 -2.98 20.74 -12.34
CA ILE A 312 -1.53 20.50 -12.38
C ILE A 312 -0.78 21.44 -11.43
N ASN A 313 -1.17 22.72 -11.36
CA ASN A 313 -0.53 23.66 -10.44
C ASN A 313 -0.77 23.29 -8.97
N TYR A 314 -1.92 22.68 -8.65
CA TYR A 314 -2.22 22.25 -7.30
C TYR A 314 -1.30 21.10 -6.86
N ILE A 315 -1.15 20.06 -7.69
CA ILE A 315 -0.22 18.95 -7.47
C ILE A 315 1.22 19.46 -7.35
N ASN A 316 1.70 20.27 -8.30
CA ASN A 316 3.12 20.62 -8.30
C ASN A 316 3.54 21.59 -7.18
N LYS A 317 2.62 22.38 -6.61
CA LYS A 317 3.00 23.53 -5.75
C LYS A 317 2.23 23.68 -4.45
N LYS A 318 1.00 23.18 -4.34
CA LYS A 318 0.08 23.61 -3.27
C LYS A 318 -0.15 22.55 -2.22
N TYR A 319 -0.34 21.30 -2.62
CA TYR A 319 -0.88 20.28 -1.72
C TYR A 319 0.08 19.80 -0.63
N TRP A 320 1.38 20.13 -0.68
CA TRP A 320 2.35 19.91 0.41
C TRP A 320 2.78 21.20 1.12
N LYS A 321 2.23 22.35 0.73
CA LYS A 321 2.63 23.64 1.29
C LYS A 321 2.25 23.70 2.79
N ASP A 322 3.12 24.33 3.58
CA ASP A 322 2.93 24.62 5.01
C ASP A 322 2.55 23.38 5.84
N THR A 323 3.10 22.21 5.49
CA THR A 323 2.77 20.91 6.11
C THR A 323 2.76 20.95 7.65
N PRO A 324 3.76 21.54 8.34
CA PRO A 324 3.74 21.63 9.81
C PRO A 324 2.51 22.35 10.39
N ALA A 325 1.98 23.37 9.69
CA ALA A 325 0.81 24.14 10.11
C ALA A 325 -0.52 23.39 9.89
N GLN A 326 -0.50 22.26 9.17
CA GLN A 326 -1.65 21.43 8.88
C GLN A 326 -1.82 20.26 9.86
N LYS A 327 -1.00 20.17 10.91
CA LYS A 327 -1.08 19.10 11.91
C LYS A 327 -2.48 18.96 12.50
N GLY A 328 -2.94 17.72 12.67
CA GLY A 328 -4.28 17.39 13.13
C GLY A 328 -5.37 17.60 12.07
N LYS A 329 -5.01 17.98 10.85
CA LYS A 329 -5.93 18.25 9.75
C LYS A 329 -5.70 17.28 8.58
N ALA A 330 -6.77 17.13 7.84
CA ALA A 330 -6.92 16.37 6.62
C ALA A 330 -7.76 17.18 5.63
N GLN A 331 -7.63 16.84 4.35
CA GLN A 331 -8.32 17.52 3.27
C GLN A 331 -8.61 16.56 2.11
N THR A 332 -9.79 16.68 1.52
CA THR A 332 -10.16 15.99 0.27
C THR A 332 -10.40 17.00 -0.86
N ILE A 333 -9.87 16.75 -2.05
CA ILE A 333 -9.97 17.67 -3.19
C ILE A 333 -10.20 16.91 -4.49
N LEU A 334 -11.24 17.29 -5.22
CA LEU A 334 -11.44 16.83 -6.60
C LEU A 334 -10.77 17.79 -7.59
N LEU A 335 -9.84 17.29 -8.39
CA LEU A 335 -9.18 18.00 -9.47
C LEU A 335 -9.69 17.43 -10.80
N ASP A 336 -10.49 18.19 -11.55
CA ASP A 336 -11.03 17.74 -12.83
C ASP A 336 -10.43 18.57 -13.98
N PRO A 337 -9.62 17.98 -14.87
CA PRO A 337 -9.01 18.72 -15.96
C PRO A 337 -9.98 19.06 -17.11
N THR A 338 -11.16 18.45 -17.14
CA THR A 338 -12.09 18.47 -18.28
C THR A 338 -13.46 19.06 -18.00
N ALA A 339 -13.99 18.87 -16.79
CA ALA A 339 -15.31 19.36 -16.43
C ALA A 339 -15.35 20.89 -16.44
N LYS A 340 -16.46 21.43 -16.93
CA LYS A 340 -16.71 22.88 -16.97
C LYS A 340 -17.45 23.37 -15.73
N GLN A 341 -18.15 22.46 -15.05
CA GLN A 341 -18.93 22.75 -13.85
C GLN A 341 -18.64 21.77 -12.72
N ILE A 342 -18.84 22.21 -11.48
CA ILE A 342 -18.59 21.40 -10.28
C ILE A 342 -19.51 20.17 -10.26
N ASN A 343 -20.79 20.34 -10.59
CA ASN A 343 -21.77 19.25 -10.60
C ASN A 343 -21.39 18.16 -11.61
N GLU A 344 -20.88 18.54 -12.78
CA GLU A 344 -20.37 17.61 -13.80
C GLU A 344 -19.22 16.77 -13.22
N ALA A 345 -18.21 17.41 -12.64
CA ALA A 345 -17.07 16.73 -12.03
C ALA A 345 -17.50 15.76 -10.91
N MET A 346 -18.42 16.19 -10.05
CA MET A 346 -18.94 15.38 -8.94
C MET A 346 -19.77 14.18 -9.43
N SER A 347 -20.66 14.40 -10.41
CA SER A 347 -21.54 13.35 -10.95
C SER A 347 -20.80 12.26 -11.72
N SER A 348 -19.53 12.51 -12.07
CA SER A 348 -18.69 11.54 -12.75
C SER A 348 -18.31 10.34 -11.88
N TRP A 349 -18.46 10.42 -10.55
CA TRP A 349 -18.15 9.35 -9.60
C TRP A 349 -19.44 8.64 -9.16
N ARG A 350 -19.53 7.34 -9.45
CA ARG A 350 -20.71 6.49 -9.27
C ARG A 350 -20.33 5.19 -8.60
N GLU A 351 -21.31 4.55 -7.98
CA GLU A 351 -21.15 3.22 -7.39
C GLU A 351 -20.55 2.23 -8.40
N GLY A 352 -19.58 1.45 -7.96
CA GLY A 352 -18.86 0.49 -8.79
C GLY A 352 -17.63 1.06 -9.51
N ASP A 353 -17.50 2.37 -9.64
CA ASP A 353 -16.33 3.01 -10.25
C ASP A 353 -15.04 2.60 -9.55
N ILE A 354 -13.99 2.43 -10.34
CA ILE A 354 -12.64 2.09 -9.87
C ILE A 354 -11.70 3.25 -10.18
N ALA A 355 -10.78 3.51 -9.26
CA ALA A 355 -9.67 4.44 -9.46
C ALA A 355 -8.35 3.78 -9.08
N LEU A 356 -7.29 4.14 -9.81
CA LEU A 356 -5.92 3.80 -9.44
C LEU A 356 -5.49 4.71 -8.29
N VAL A 357 -4.91 4.14 -7.24
CA VAL A 357 -4.37 4.91 -6.10
C VAL A 357 -2.88 5.12 -6.30
N LEU A 358 -2.44 6.37 -6.12
CA LEU A 358 -1.04 6.73 -5.94
C LEU A 358 -0.88 7.15 -4.49
N HIS A 359 -0.07 6.42 -3.74
CA HIS A 359 0.17 6.69 -2.32
C HIS A 359 1.55 7.30 -2.13
N THR A 360 1.66 8.30 -1.26
CA THR A 360 2.94 8.70 -0.68
C THR A 360 2.79 9.26 0.74
N PHE A 361 3.81 9.08 1.57
CA PHE A 361 3.88 9.71 2.89
C PHE A 361 5.15 10.51 3.09
N GLY A 362 5.10 11.45 4.04
CA GLY A 362 6.22 12.25 4.50
C GLY A 362 6.81 11.82 5.84
N GLY A 363 7.55 12.74 6.44
CA GLY A 363 8.38 12.48 7.60
C GLY A 363 7.78 12.89 8.94
N ILE A 364 8.47 12.50 10.00
CA ILE A 364 8.17 12.86 11.39
C ILE A 364 9.23 13.87 11.85
N GLY A 365 8.80 15.10 12.14
CA GLY A 365 9.63 16.16 12.74
C GLY A 365 9.25 16.43 14.19
N GLY A 366 9.72 17.54 14.75
CA GLY A 366 9.43 17.94 16.13
C GLY A 366 10.53 17.56 17.10
N LYS A 367 10.20 17.40 18.39
CA LYS A 367 11.16 16.97 19.43
C LYS A 367 11.56 15.50 19.26
N LYS A 368 10.67 14.71 18.65
CA LYS A 368 10.89 13.29 18.33
C LYS A 368 11.06 13.10 16.81
N ALA A 369 11.84 13.99 16.19
CA ALA A 369 12.07 13.93 14.75
C ALA A 369 12.85 12.66 14.38
N GLU A 370 12.51 12.06 13.25
CA GLU A 370 13.32 11.01 12.65
C GLU A 370 14.63 11.60 12.11
N SER A 371 15.70 10.80 12.11
CA SER A 371 16.97 11.24 11.53
C SER A 371 16.84 11.37 10.02
N THR A 372 17.13 12.57 9.50
CA THR A 372 17.11 12.83 8.05
C THR A 372 18.52 12.97 7.52
N LEU A 373 18.85 12.22 6.47
CA LEU A 373 20.16 12.35 5.82
C LEU A 373 20.19 13.60 4.93
N LEU A 374 21.09 14.54 5.22
CA LEU A 374 21.20 15.82 4.50
C LEU A 374 19.87 16.60 4.41
N GLY A 375 18.98 16.41 5.38
CA GLY A 375 17.64 17.02 5.39
C GLY A 375 16.65 16.41 4.40
N VAL A 376 16.96 15.25 3.80
CA VAL A 376 16.05 14.54 2.89
C VAL A 376 15.04 13.72 3.69
N VAL A 377 13.77 13.95 3.39
CA VAL A 377 12.63 13.16 3.85
C VAL A 377 12.24 12.22 2.71
N THR A 378 12.65 10.96 2.81
CA THR A 378 12.52 9.97 1.72
C THR A 378 11.05 9.63 1.44
N GLY A 379 10.27 9.33 2.49
CA GLY A 379 8.89 8.88 2.35
C GLY A 379 8.78 7.46 1.78
N HIS A 380 7.60 7.12 1.25
CA HIS A 380 7.31 5.86 0.57
C HIS A 380 6.39 6.11 -0.62
N PHE A 381 6.37 5.18 -1.57
CA PHE A 381 5.47 5.21 -2.73
C PHE A 381 4.87 3.82 -2.93
N ALA A 382 3.57 3.77 -3.17
CA ALA A 382 2.87 2.55 -3.57
C ALA A 382 1.73 2.88 -4.54
N TYR A 383 1.36 1.88 -5.33
CA TYR A 383 0.09 1.87 -6.04
C TYR A 383 -1.01 1.25 -5.17
N GLY A 384 -2.26 1.35 -5.61
CA GLY A 384 -3.40 0.71 -4.97
C GLY A 384 -4.64 0.84 -5.85
N LEU A 385 -5.77 0.39 -5.32
CA LEU A 385 -7.07 0.50 -5.97
C LEU A 385 -8.07 1.13 -5.00
N ALA A 386 -8.91 2.01 -5.53
CA ALA A 386 -10.06 2.53 -4.82
C ALA A 386 -11.32 2.15 -5.58
N ARG A 387 -12.37 1.76 -4.86
CA ARG A 387 -13.70 1.50 -5.43
C ARG A 387 -14.72 2.39 -4.76
N VAL A 388 -15.64 2.94 -5.54
CA VAL A 388 -16.82 3.58 -4.98
C VAL A 388 -17.81 2.50 -4.58
N VAL A 389 -18.10 2.42 -3.28
CA VAL A 389 -19.03 1.44 -2.70
C VAL A 389 -20.10 2.16 -1.91
N ARG A 390 -21.25 1.51 -1.73
CA ARG A 390 -22.27 1.94 -0.79
C ARG A 390 -21.97 1.39 0.60
N ASP A 391 -21.88 2.29 1.58
CA ASP A 391 -21.65 1.92 2.97
C ASP A 391 -22.93 1.34 3.60
N PRO A 392 -22.92 0.10 4.11
CA PRO A 392 -24.12 -0.51 4.71
C PRO A 392 -24.69 0.26 5.90
N LEU A 393 -23.84 0.94 6.69
CA LEU A 393 -24.28 1.67 7.88
C LEU A 393 -24.98 3.00 7.54
N THR A 394 -24.44 3.74 6.56
CA THR A 394 -24.91 5.09 6.22
C THR A 394 -25.72 5.15 4.93
N GLN A 395 -25.65 4.13 4.09
CA GLN A 395 -26.17 4.10 2.71
C GLN A 395 -25.53 5.16 1.78
N GLU A 396 -24.50 5.87 2.24
CA GLU A 396 -23.75 6.83 1.42
C GLU A 396 -22.74 6.13 0.52
N LEU A 397 -22.43 6.76 -0.62
CA LEU A 397 -21.29 6.37 -1.42
C LEU A 397 -19.99 6.84 -0.79
N ARG A 398 -19.02 5.93 -0.71
CA ARG A 398 -17.68 6.21 -0.22
C ARG A 398 -16.60 5.46 -1.00
N PHE A 399 -15.36 5.91 -0.88
CA PHE A 399 -14.22 5.14 -1.33
C PHE A 399 -13.91 3.99 -0.35
N ASP A 400 -13.77 2.80 -0.90
CA ASP A 400 -13.08 1.66 -0.31
C ASP A 400 -11.70 1.56 -0.94
N ILE A 401 -10.64 1.66 -0.14
CA ILE A 401 -9.26 1.86 -0.61
C ILE A 401 -8.40 0.69 -0.14
N GLU A 402 -7.67 0.08 -1.07
CA GLU A 402 -6.63 -0.91 -0.83
C GLU A 402 -5.30 -0.47 -1.44
N TYR A 403 -4.21 -0.73 -0.74
CA TYR A 403 -2.86 -0.48 -1.20
C TYR A 403 -2.22 -1.77 -1.69
N ARG A 404 -1.40 -1.67 -2.74
CA ARG A 404 -0.52 -2.74 -3.24
C ARG A 404 0.91 -2.41 -2.77
N GLN A 405 1.23 -2.85 -1.56
CA GLN A 405 2.44 -2.47 -0.86
C GLN A 405 3.63 -3.31 -1.32
N VAL A 406 4.38 -2.80 -2.30
CA VAL A 406 5.76 -3.23 -2.57
C VAL A 406 6.64 -2.56 -1.52
N TYR A 407 6.78 -3.19 -0.35
CA TYR A 407 7.40 -2.57 0.82
C TYR A 407 8.49 -3.46 1.41
N ALA A 408 9.68 -2.89 1.56
CA ALA A 408 10.82 -3.59 2.12
C ALA A 408 10.58 -4.02 3.58
N HIS A 409 11.36 -5.01 4.02
CA HIS A 409 11.37 -5.43 5.41
C HIS A 409 11.70 -4.22 6.31
N ASN A 410 10.94 -4.08 7.38
CA ASN A 410 10.91 -2.88 8.22
C ASN A 410 10.73 -3.29 9.70
N PRO A 411 11.10 -2.41 10.65
CA PRO A 411 11.00 -2.72 12.08
C PRO A 411 9.56 -2.89 12.58
N ASP A 412 8.56 -2.40 11.84
CA ASP A 412 7.15 -2.37 12.24
C ASP A 412 6.38 -3.65 11.89
N GLY A 413 6.96 -4.53 11.08
CA GLY A 413 6.29 -5.73 10.60
C GLY A 413 5.14 -5.45 9.64
N ILE A 414 5.23 -4.36 8.86
CA ILE A 414 4.38 -4.13 7.70
C ILE A 414 4.83 -5.10 6.61
N VAL A 415 3.91 -5.95 6.15
CA VAL A 415 4.21 -7.04 5.21
C VAL A 415 3.86 -6.59 3.80
N ALA A 416 4.76 -6.80 2.83
CA ALA A 416 4.47 -6.56 1.42
C ALA A 416 3.24 -7.36 0.97
N GLY A 417 2.34 -6.74 0.21
CA GLY A 417 1.06 -7.36 -0.16
C GLY A 417 -0.08 -6.35 -0.25
N THR A 418 -1.27 -6.86 -0.53
CA THR A 418 -2.47 -6.03 -0.55
C THR A 418 -2.88 -5.70 0.88
N ILE A 419 -3.04 -4.43 1.23
CA ILE A 419 -3.43 -3.99 2.57
C ILE A 419 -4.59 -3.01 2.47
N SER A 420 -5.66 -3.24 3.21
CA SER A 420 -6.79 -2.31 3.32
C SER A 420 -6.37 -0.97 3.93
N TRP A 421 -7.11 0.10 3.62
CA TRP A 421 -6.85 1.41 4.23
C TRP A 421 -6.83 1.38 5.76
N PRO A 422 -7.79 0.75 6.46
CA PRO A 422 -7.73 0.62 7.92
C PRO A 422 -6.47 -0.12 8.39
N GLY A 423 -5.98 -1.10 7.63
CA GLY A 423 -4.77 -1.85 8.00
C GLY A 423 -3.46 -1.08 7.82
N TYR A 424 -3.36 -0.24 6.78
CA TYR A 424 -2.13 0.48 6.47
C TYR A 424 -2.06 1.91 7.05
N MET A 425 -3.22 2.56 7.13
CA MET A 425 -3.34 3.94 7.61
C MET A 425 -3.91 3.98 9.02
N GLY A 426 -5.07 3.35 9.22
CA GLY A 426 -5.87 3.51 10.44
C GLY A 426 -5.44 2.66 11.64
N ASP A 427 -4.64 1.62 11.43
CA ASP A 427 -4.24 0.64 12.44
C ASP A 427 -3.51 1.35 13.58
N LEU A 428 -4.00 1.18 14.81
CA LEU A 428 -3.47 1.89 15.97
C LEU A 428 -2.03 1.47 16.28
N GLN A 429 -1.65 0.23 15.96
CA GLN A 429 -0.36 -0.36 16.25
C GLN A 429 0.69 -0.04 15.19
N ARG A 430 0.34 -0.06 13.90
CA ARG A 430 1.31 0.04 12.79
C ARG A 430 0.94 1.02 11.68
N GLY A 431 -0.24 1.64 11.78
CA GLY A 431 -0.74 2.58 10.78
C GLY A 431 -0.06 3.95 10.83
N TRP A 432 -0.13 4.68 9.72
CA TRP A 432 0.55 5.97 9.53
C TRP A 432 -0.31 7.21 9.82
N LEU A 433 -1.63 7.06 10.01
CA LEU A 433 -2.57 8.19 10.13
C LEU A 433 -2.18 9.20 11.22
N GLY A 434 -1.77 8.69 12.38
CA GLY A 434 -1.53 9.50 13.59
C GLY A 434 -0.18 10.20 13.63
N ASN A 435 0.82 9.74 12.89
CA ASN A 435 2.20 10.17 13.06
C ASN A 435 2.91 10.67 11.80
N ARG A 436 2.41 10.37 10.59
CA ARG A 436 2.96 10.87 9.33
C ARG A 436 1.93 11.70 8.56
N PRO A 437 2.37 12.67 7.74
CA PRO A 437 1.50 13.24 6.74
C PRO A 437 1.48 12.35 5.49
N VAL A 438 0.31 12.18 4.90
CA VAL A 438 0.07 11.26 3.78
C VAL A 438 -0.72 11.97 2.68
N SER A 439 -0.49 11.54 1.44
CA SER A 439 -1.28 11.87 0.27
C SER A 439 -1.63 10.59 -0.48
N ASP A 440 -2.93 10.38 -0.68
CA ASP A 440 -3.46 9.41 -1.63
C ASP A 440 -4.12 10.17 -2.79
N ILE A 441 -3.71 9.90 -4.03
CA ILE A 441 -4.34 10.42 -5.24
C ILE A 441 -5.08 9.28 -5.93
N LEU A 442 -6.40 9.38 -6.00
CA LEU A 442 -7.29 8.45 -6.69
C LEU A 442 -7.51 8.94 -8.12
N VAL A 443 -6.98 8.23 -9.09
CA VAL A 443 -7.05 8.56 -10.51
C VAL A 443 -8.14 7.74 -11.17
N LYS A 444 -9.19 8.40 -11.68
CA LYS A 444 -10.20 7.76 -12.50
C LYS A 444 -9.92 8.01 -13.97
N LEU A 445 -9.72 6.94 -14.73
CA LEU A 445 -9.59 7.01 -16.17
C LEU A 445 -10.07 5.70 -16.79
N ASP A 446 -11.22 5.75 -17.46
CA ASP A 446 -11.89 4.59 -18.05
C ASP A 446 -10.98 3.83 -19.04
N ALA A 447 -10.04 4.51 -19.68
CA ALA A 447 -9.04 3.88 -20.55
C ALA A 447 -8.14 2.86 -19.83
N VAL A 448 -8.00 2.96 -18.51
CA VAL A 448 -7.23 2.04 -17.66
C VAL A 448 -8.17 1.12 -16.87
N THR A 449 -9.30 1.63 -16.40
CA THR A 449 -10.16 0.95 -15.42
C THR A 449 -11.27 0.10 -16.03
N GLU A 450 -11.47 0.17 -17.35
CA GLU A 450 -12.41 -0.69 -18.08
C GLU A 450 -11.69 -1.66 -19.02
N ASP A 451 -12.28 -2.83 -19.18
CA ASP A 451 -11.81 -3.88 -20.09
C ASP A 451 -12.14 -3.53 -21.56
N TYR A 452 -11.36 -4.10 -22.47
CA TYR A 452 -11.55 -4.02 -23.91
C TYR A 452 -11.93 -5.39 -24.45
N ASP A 453 -12.88 -5.45 -25.38
CA ASP A 453 -13.29 -6.69 -26.04
C ASP A 453 -13.18 -6.55 -27.57
N PHE A 454 -12.22 -7.24 -28.17
CA PHE A 454 -11.93 -7.22 -29.61
C PHE A 454 -12.44 -8.50 -30.27
N ASP A 455 -13.77 -8.65 -30.35
CA ASP A 455 -14.44 -9.86 -30.84
C ASP A 455 -14.07 -11.13 -30.03
N GLY A 456 -14.23 -11.07 -28.71
CA GLY A 456 -13.96 -12.16 -27.77
C GLY A 456 -12.55 -12.15 -27.18
N ILE A 457 -11.64 -11.34 -27.75
CA ILE A 457 -10.28 -11.16 -27.20
C ILE A 457 -10.30 -10.03 -26.19
N LYS A 458 -10.21 -10.39 -24.91
CA LYS A 458 -10.25 -9.43 -23.80
C LYS A 458 -8.86 -8.90 -23.45
N VAL A 459 -8.77 -7.58 -23.30
CA VAL A 459 -7.58 -6.89 -22.77
C VAL A 459 -7.98 -6.07 -21.56
N SER A 460 -7.34 -6.32 -20.42
CA SER A 460 -7.69 -5.72 -19.13
C SER A 460 -6.48 -5.02 -18.50
N PRO A 461 -6.26 -3.72 -18.74
CA PRO A 461 -5.05 -3.03 -18.27
C PRO A 461 -4.88 -3.08 -16.75
N LEU A 462 -5.99 -2.89 -16.02
CA LEU A 462 -5.96 -2.93 -14.56
C LEU A 462 -5.71 -4.33 -14.01
N LYS A 463 -6.22 -5.38 -14.67
CA LYS A 463 -5.98 -6.78 -14.30
C LYS A 463 -4.50 -7.11 -14.46
N GLU A 464 -3.92 -6.77 -15.61
CA GLU A 464 -2.50 -6.98 -15.89
C GLU A 464 -1.62 -6.22 -14.89
N PHE A 465 -1.94 -4.95 -14.61
CA PHE A 465 -1.18 -4.18 -13.65
C PHE A 465 -1.25 -4.74 -12.23
N THR A 466 -2.43 -5.20 -11.84
CA THR A 466 -2.63 -5.81 -10.53
C THR A 466 -1.83 -7.10 -10.40
N LEU A 467 -1.79 -7.93 -11.45
CA LEU A 467 -0.96 -9.14 -11.48
C LEU A 467 0.53 -8.81 -11.32
N GLU A 468 1.04 -7.81 -12.03
CA GLU A 468 2.45 -7.40 -11.92
C GLU A 468 2.80 -6.88 -10.52
N LEU A 469 1.87 -6.15 -9.88
CA LEU A 469 2.03 -5.75 -8.49
C LEU A 469 1.99 -6.95 -7.54
N ASP A 470 1.09 -7.91 -7.75
CA ASP A 470 0.97 -9.13 -6.95
C ASP A 470 2.25 -9.99 -7.03
N ILE A 471 2.86 -10.06 -8.22
CA ILE A 471 4.17 -10.68 -8.43
C ILE A 471 5.24 -9.95 -7.62
N MET A 472 5.34 -8.62 -7.77
CA MET A 472 6.36 -7.84 -7.09
C MET A 472 6.22 -7.89 -5.56
N MET A 473 5.00 -7.85 -5.04
CA MET A 473 4.73 -7.96 -3.61
C MET A 473 5.14 -9.33 -3.06
N ALA A 474 4.80 -10.43 -3.74
CA ALA A 474 5.20 -11.78 -3.31
C ALA A 474 6.72 -11.95 -3.29
N ARG A 475 7.42 -11.45 -4.33
CA ARG A 475 8.88 -11.40 -4.40
C ARG A 475 9.49 -10.64 -3.22
N TYR A 476 8.89 -9.51 -2.85
CA TYR A 476 9.34 -8.68 -1.73
C TYR A 476 9.17 -9.35 -0.36
N ARG A 477 8.13 -10.16 -0.17
CA ARG A 477 7.87 -10.87 1.10
C ARG A 477 9.01 -11.82 1.49
N ILE A 478 9.73 -12.37 0.52
CA ILE A 478 10.83 -13.32 0.75
C ILE A 478 12.16 -12.90 0.12
N GLY A 479 12.26 -11.68 -0.42
CA GLY A 479 13.48 -11.17 -1.06
C GLY A 479 13.99 -12.05 -2.20
N ASP A 480 13.11 -12.51 -3.08
CA ASP A 480 13.43 -13.47 -4.16
C ASP A 480 14.15 -14.74 -3.67
N GLY A 481 13.80 -15.20 -2.46
CA GLY A 481 14.38 -16.39 -1.83
C GLY A 481 15.55 -16.10 -0.89
N THR A 482 16.08 -14.87 -0.86
CA THR A 482 17.18 -14.52 0.05
C THR A 482 16.73 -14.26 1.49
N GLY A 483 15.42 -14.18 1.73
CA GLY A 483 14.82 -13.82 3.02
C GLY A 483 14.77 -12.32 3.31
N ALA A 484 15.28 -11.46 2.42
CA ALA A 484 15.28 -10.02 2.64
C ALA A 484 15.20 -9.18 1.37
N SER A 485 14.12 -8.40 1.26
CA SER A 485 14.14 -7.13 0.51
C SER A 485 14.54 -6.00 1.43
N VAL A 486 15.76 -5.50 1.28
CA VAL A 486 16.32 -4.37 2.05
C VAL A 486 16.44 -3.17 1.11
N VAL A 487 16.01 -1.98 1.56
CA VAL A 487 16.20 -0.76 0.76
C VAL A 487 17.70 -0.51 0.56
N THR A 488 18.11 -0.44 -0.69
CA THR A 488 19.47 -0.11 -1.12
C THR A 488 19.37 0.85 -2.31
N PRO A 489 20.48 1.47 -2.78
CA PRO A 489 20.45 2.18 -4.06
C PRO A 489 19.95 1.32 -5.25
N ALA A 490 20.00 -0.02 -5.12
CA ALA A 490 19.55 -0.98 -6.13
C ALA A 490 18.10 -1.51 -5.90
N ILE A 491 17.59 -1.47 -4.66
CA ILE A 491 16.26 -1.94 -4.27
C ILE A 491 15.48 -0.77 -3.69
N SER A 492 14.47 -0.30 -4.41
CA SER A 492 13.74 0.92 -4.05
C SER A 492 12.27 0.71 -4.32
N CYS A 493 11.46 0.75 -3.26
CA CYS A 493 10.02 0.53 -3.33
C CYS A 493 9.33 1.35 -4.44
N VAL A 494 9.78 2.60 -4.65
CA VAL A 494 9.28 3.47 -5.72
C VAL A 494 9.72 3.00 -7.12
N GLN A 495 10.96 2.53 -7.29
CA GLN A 495 11.43 2.04 -8.58
C GLN A 495 10.74 0.73 -8.94
N ASP A 496 10.64 -0.19 -8.00
CA ASP A 496 10.12 -1.54 -8.24
C ASP A 496 8.58 -1.53 -8.40
N SER A 497 7.87 -0.63 -7.70
CA SER A 497 6.47 -0.33 -8.01
C SER A 497 6.29 0.20 -9.44
N ASN A 498 7.20 1.06 -9.89
CA ASN A 498 7.16 1.66 -11.22
C ASN A 498 7.63 0.70 -12.33
N GLN A 499 8.44 -0.29 -11.98
CA GLN A 499 8.77 -1.40 -12.84
C GLN A 499 7.53 -2.21 -13.21
N ALA A 500 6.67 -2.53 -12.24
CA ALA A 500 5.41 -3.23 -12.51
C ALA A 500 4.55 -2.48 -13.53
N LEU A 501 4.48 -1.14 -13.42
CA LEU A 501 3.78 -0.30 -14.40
C LEU A 501 4.43 -0.37 -15.78
N TYR A 502 5.77 -0.29 -15.86
CA TYR A 502 6.49 -0.38 -17.12
C TYR A 502 6.28 -1.74 -17.82
N VAL A 503 6.41 -2.85 -17.08
CA VAL A 503 6.21 -4.21 -17.60
C VAL A 503 4.78 -4.37 -18.11
N THR A 504 3.79 -3.86 -17.37
CA THR A 504 2.38 -3.86 -17.80
C THR A 504 2.19 -3.18 -19.15
N ILE A 505 2.76 -1.98 -19.34
CA ILE A 505 2.69 -1.25 -20.61
C ILE A 505 3.26 -2.13 -21.74
N LYS A 506 4.42 -2.75 -21.53
CA LYS A 506 5.07 -3.59 -22.54
C LYS A 506 4.32 -4.87 -22.85
N ARG A 507 3.70 -5.52 -21.86
CA ARG A 507 2.88 -6.71 -22.09
C ARG A 507 1.63 -6.40 -22.89
N ILE A 508 0.95 -5.30 -22.55
CA ILE A 508 -0.21 -4.85 -23.31
C ILE A 508 0.21 -4.53 -24.75
N GLU A 509 1.28 -3.76 -24.96
CA GLU A 509 1.81 -3.46 -26.29
C GLU A 509 2.13 -4.73 -27.09
N ALA A 510 2.81 -5.70 -26.48
CA ALA A 510 3.15 -6.97 -27.12
C ALA A 510 1.91 -7.79 -27.49
N ALA A 511 0.95 -7.93 -26.57
CA ALA A 511 -0.30 -8.66 -26.80
C ALA A 511 -1.14 -8.05 -27.94
N ILE A 512 -1.08 -6.73 -28.09
CA ILE A 512 -1.75 -6.02 -29.18
C ILE A 512 -1.03 -6.24 -30.51
N GLN A 513 0.30 -6.12 -30.53
CA GLN A 513 1.11 -6.25 -31.74
C GLN A 513 1.13 -7.67 -32.30
N SER A 514 1.11 -8.67 -31.42
CA SER A 514 1.14 -10.08 -31.81
C SER A 514 -0.22 -10.64 -32.23
N ASN A 515 -1.30 -9.86 -32.12
CA ASN A 515 -2.67 -10.33 -32.36
C ASN A 515 -3.32 -9.64 -33.58
N PRO A 516 -3.35 -10.30 -34.75
CA PRO A 516 -3.93 -9.73 -35.97
C PRO A 516 -5.40 -9.34 -35.84
N GLN A 517 -6.19 -10.07 -35.05
CA GLN A 517 -7.62 -9.79 -34.88
C GLN A 517 -7.86 -8.46 -34.14
N ILE A 518 -7.02 -8.13 -33.15
CA ILE A 518 -7.06 -6.81 -32.50
C ILE A 518 -6.72 -5.72 -33.52
N GLN A 519 -5.70 -5.91 -34.36
CA GLN A 519 -5.31 -4.94 -35.39
C GLN A 519 -6.45 -4.72 -36.41
N ASP A 520 -7.04 -5.81 -36.89
CA ASP A 520 -8.16 -5.77 -37.84
C ASP A 520 -9.38 -5.05 -37.26
N TRP A 521 -9.72 -5.31 -35.99
CA TRP A 521 -10.79 -4.60 -35.30
C TRP A 521 -10.54 -3.09 -35.28
N LEU A 522 -9.33 -2.68 -34.86
CA LEU A 522 -8.97 -1.27 -34.75
C LEU A 522 -9.01 -0.55 -36.10
N GLN A 523 -8.68 -1.24 -37.19
CA GLN A 523 -8.76 -0.71 -38.56
C GLN A 523 -10.21 -0.66 -39.08
N ARG A 524 -11.02 -1.68 -38.81
CA ARG A 524 -12.41 -1.79 -39.26
C ARG A 524 -13.34 -0.82 -38.52
N TYR A 525 -13.06 -0.56 -37.24
CA TYR A 525 -13.90 0.26 -36.36
C TYR A 525 -13.16 1.48 -35.77
N PRO A 526 -12.62 2.40 -36.60
CA PRO A 526 -11.75 3.49 -36.14
C PRO A 526 -12.47 4.51 -35.25
N ASN A 527 -13.79 4.68 -35.45
CA ASN A 527 -14.60 5.65 -34.73
C ASN A 527 -15.36 5.07 -33.52
N HIS A 528 -15.26 3.75 -33.29
CA HIS A 528 -15.95 3.09 -32.19
C HIS A 528 -15.46 3.63 -30.83
N PRO A 529 -16.33 3.80 -29.82
CA PRO A 529 -15.94 4.35 -28.51
C PRO A 529 -14.76 3.60 -27.87
N GLN A 530 -14.75 2.26 -27.94
CA GLN A 530 -13.65 1.44 -27.46
C GLN A 530 -12.32 1.76 -28.17
N THR A 531 -12.35 1.93 -29.49
CA THR A 531 -11.15 2.26 -30.28
C THR A 531 -10.57 3.61 -29.86
N LYS A 532 -11.43 4.63 -29.66
CA LYS A 532 -11.00 5.96 -29.16
C LYS A 532 -10.42 5.88 -27.75
N ARG A 533 -11.07 5.12 -26.86
CA ARG A 533 -10.59 4.88 -25.49
C ARG A 533 -9.24 4.15 -25.49
N PHE A 534 -9.08 3.18 -26.38
CA PHE A 534 -7.85 2.42 -26.53
C PHE A 534 -6.71 3.29 -27.08
N GLN A 535 -6.98 4.18 -28.03
CA GLN A 535 -6.00 5.18 -28.49
C GLN A 535 -5.56 6.09 -27.33
N GLN A 536 -6.46 6.44 -26.41
CA GLN A 536 -6.11 7.18 -25.19
C GLN A 536 -5.21 6.35 -24.25
N LEU A 537 -5.48 5.05 -24.09
CA LEU A 537 -4.62 4.13 -23.35
C LEU A 537 -3.20 4.09 -23.96
N VAL A 538 -3.09 3.93 -25.28
CA VAL A 538 -1.78 3.93 -25.98
C VAL A 538 -1.04 5.26 -25.77
N LYS A 539 -1.74 6.39 -25.87
CA LYS A 539 -1.15 7.71 -25.62
C LYS A 539 -0.68 7.87 -24.17
N LEU A 540 -1.45 7.36 -23.21
CA LEU A 540 -1.08 7.34 -21.80
C LEU A 540 0.16 6.45 -21.60
N GLY A 541 0.17 5.24 -22.14
CA GLY A 541 1.29 4.29 -22.06
C GLY A 541 2.60 4.93 -22.51
N ARG A 542 2.62 5.55 -23.70
CA ARG A 542 3.79 6.31 -24.19
C ARG A 542 4.19 7.46 -23.27
N SER A 543 3.21 8.16 -22.69
CA SER A 543 3.48 9.27 -21.77
C SER A 543 4.10 8.80 -20.45
N LEU A 544 3.62 7.67 -19.92
CA LEU A 544 4.15 7.05 -18.70
C LEU A 544 5.52 6.44 -18.95
N GLU A 545 5.72 5.73 -20.06
CA GLU A 545 7.02 5.18 -20.45
C GLU A 545 8.09 6.26 -20.53
N ASN A 546 7.80 7.39 -21.19
CA ASN A 546 8.72 8.53 -21.26
C ASN A 546 9.07 9.14 -19.89
N GLN A 547 8.23 8.93 -18.87
CA GLN A 547 8.52 9.36 -17.50
C GLN A 547 9.35 8.33 -16.72
N LEU A 548 9.08 7.05 -16.95
CA LEU A 548 9.75 5.93 -16.31
C LEU A 548 11.17 5.75 -16.85
N VAL A 549 11.36 5.97 -18.16
CA VAL A 549 12.62 5.74 -18.88
C VAL A 549 12.95 6.96 -19.77
N PRO A 550 13.19 8.15 -19.18
CA PRO A 550 13.28 9.41 -19.94
C PRO A 550 14.46 9.49 -20.91
N LEU A 551 15.49 8.64 -20.74
CA LEU A 551 16.66 8.55 -21.61
C LEU A 551 16.69 7.25 -22.44
N GLY A 552 15.61 6.46 -22.43
CA GLY A 552 15.56 5.15 -23.09
C GLY A 552 16.43 4.05 -22.47
N ILE A 553 17.17 4.37 -21.39
CA ILE A 553 18.03 3.41 -20.67
C ILE A 553 17.21 2.74 -19.57
N VAL A 554 16.81 1.50 -19.82
CA VAL A 554 16.07 0.65 -18.87
C VAL A 554 17.08 -0.10 -17.99
N ARG A 555 16.79 -0.27 -16.69
CA ARG A 555 17.64 -1.07 -15.81
C ARG A 555 17.74 -2.52 -16.30
N SER A 556 18.89 -3.17 -16.11
CA SER A 556 19.14 -4.52 -16.63
C SER A 556 18.21 -5.59 -16.02
N ASP A 557 17.77 -5.44 -14.77
CA ASP A 557 16.76 -6.28 -14.14
C ASP A 557 15.35 -6.03 -14.69
N TRP A 558 15.03 -4.81 -15.12
CA TRP A 558 13.78 -4.52 -15.83
C TRP A 558 13.77 -5.18 -17.21
N HIS A 559 14.89 -5.10 -17.95
CA HIS A 559 15.06 -5.79 -19.22
C HIS A 559 14.99 -7.31 -19.06
N ARG A 560 15.67 -7.89 -18.06
CA ARG A 560 15.61 -9.34 -17.79
C ARG A 560 14.18 -9.78 -17.49
N ASN A 561 13.45 -9.09 -16.61
CA ASN A 561 12.05 -9.41 -16.33
C ASN A 561 11.14 -9.30 -17.58
N THR A 562 11.48 -8.44 -18.56
CA THR A 562 10.79 -8.41 -19.87
C THR A 562 11.27 -9.48 -20.87
N GLN A 563 12.52 -9.96 -20.78
CA GLN A 563 13.12 -10.96 -21.68
C GLN A 563 12.95 -12.40 -21.21
N THR A 564 12.82 -12.66 -19.90
CA THR A 564 12.47 -13.98 -19.35
C THR A 564 11.08 -14.45 -19.81
N LEU A 565 10.27 -13.54 -20.36
CA LEU A 565 9.00 -13.83 -21.04
C LEU A 565 9.18 -14.36 -22.47
N ALA A 566 10.41 -14.43 -23.00
CA ALA A 566 10.73 -14.95 -24.34
C ALA A 566 11.79 -16.08 -24.34
N ALA A 567 12.63 -16.24 -23.32
CA ALA A 567 13.48 -17.42 -23.11
C ALA A 567 14.20 -17.39 -21.73
N THR A 568 14.54 -18.57 -21.22
CA THR A 568 15.21 -18.88 -19.94
C THR A 568 16.55 -18.17 -19.67
N HIS A 569 16.76 -17.89 -18.37
CA HIS A 569 17.97 -17.56 -17.58
C HIS A 569 19.30 -17.27 -18.27
N LEU A 570 19.90 -16.11 -17.96
CA LEU A 570 21.35 -15.92 -17.83
C LEU A 570 21.70 -14.89 -16.73
N GLU A 571 22.73 -15.22 -15.93
CA GLU A 571 23.38 -14.36 -14.92
C GLU A 571 24.20 -13.23 -15.56
N GLY A 572 24.45 -12.11 -14.84
CA GLY A 572 25.44 -11.13 -15.31
C GLY A 572 25.59 -9.79 -14.55
N ASN A 573 26.77 -9.66 -13.93
CA ASN A 573 27.69 -8.51 -13.74
C ASN A 573 27.32 -7.18 -13.06
N SER A 574 28.13 -6.86 -12.04
CA SER A 574 28.00 -5.82 -11.00
C SER A 574 28.37 -4.37 -11.41
N PHE A 575 28.99 -4.14 -12.58
CA PHE A 575 29.51 -2.81 -12.96
C PHE A 575 28.50 -1.88 -13.66
N THR A 576 27.32 -2.37 -14.04
CA THR A 576 26.28 -1.59 -14.75
C THR A 576 25.32 -0.83 -13.82
N HIS A 577 25.31 -1.12 -12.52
CA HIS A 577 24.33 -0.59 -11.56
C HIS A 577 24.49 0.90 -11.24
N PHE A 578 25.72 1.44 -11.23
CA PHE A 578 25.97 2.84 -10.85
C PHE A 578 25.48 3.85 -11.90
N LEU A 579 25.63 3.52 -13.19
CA LEU A 579 25.14 4.36 -14.30
C LEU A 579 23.61 4.34 -14.43
N ALA A 580 22.96 3.21 -14.14
CA ALA A 580 21.49 3.08 -14.19
C ALA A 580 20.76 3.86 -13.07
N ALA A 581 21.42 4.10 -11.93
CA ALA A 581 20.88 4.91 -10.84
C ALA A 581 20.82 6.41 -11.21
N LEU A 582 21.78 6.91 -11.99
CA LEU A 582 21.82 8.31 -12.43
C LEU A 582 20.80 8.63 -13.55
N THR A 583 20.39 7.65 -14.35
CA THR A 583 19.45 7.82 -15.47
C THR A 583 17.97 7.73 -15.06
N THR A 584 17.67 7.28 -13.84
CA THR A 584 16.31 7.06 -13.30
C THR A 584 15.95 8.00 -12.15
N TRP A 585 16.65 9.13 -12.00
CA TRP A 585 16.45 10.08 -10.89
C TRP A 585 14.99 10.54 -10.67
N ARG A 586 14.14 10.51 -11.71
CA ARG A 586 12.71 10.82 -11.60
C ARG A 586 11.91 9.79 -10.79
N THR A 587 12.39 8.55 -10.69
CA THR A 587 11.79 7.43 -9.96
C THR A 587 12.54 7.09 -8.67
N LEU A 588 13.57 7.85 -8.28
CA LEU A 588 14.30 7.64 -7.01
C LEU A 588 13.61 8.26 -5.79
N LEU A 589 12.89 9.37 -5.96
CA LEU A 589 12.20 10.05 -4.87
C LEU A 589 10.69 9.73 -4.91
N PRO A 590 10.13 9.12 -3.85
CA PRO A 590 8.71 8.78 -3.77
C PRO A 590 7.75 9.92 -4.15
N ARG A 591 7.93 11.10 -3.56
CA ARG A 591 7.08 12.27 -3.88
C ARG A 591 7.17 12.68 -5.34
N ARG A 592 8.36 12.63 -5.92
CA ARG A 592 8.56 13.04 -7.31
C ARG A 592 7.83 12.10 -8.26
N ALA A 593 7.97 10.79 -8.08
CA ALA A 593 7.27 9.80 -8.88
C ALA A 593 5.75 9.99 -8.77
N HIS A 594 5.25 10.10 -7.54
CA HIS A 594 3.85 10.39 -7.24
C HIS A 594 3.32 11.62 -8.00
N ASP A 595 4.02 12.76 -7.93
CA ASP A 595 3.60 14.02 -8.56
C ASP A 595 3.66 13.96 -10.11
N GLU A 596 4.70 13.35 -10.68
CA GLU A 596 4.88 13.22 -12.13
C GLU A 596 3.84 12.27 -12.76
N ILE A 597 3.53 11.15 -12.09
CA ILE A 597 2.50 10.19 -12.54
C ILE A 597 1.12 10.85 -12.47
N ALA A 598 0.76 11.46 -11.34
CA ALA A 598 -0.50 12.19 -11.21
C ALA A 598 -0.65 13.30 -12.26
N THR A 599 0.43 14.06 -12.50
CA THR A 599 0.48 15.09 -13.55
C THR A 599 0.29 14.49 -14.95
N THR A 600 0.84 13.31 -15.21
CA THR A 600 0.70 12.61 -16.51
C THR A 600 -0.75 12.18 -16.75
N PHE A 601 -1.44 11.68 -15.73
CA PHE A 601 -2.87 11.37 -15.81
C PHE A 601 -3.74 12.61 -16.02
N LEU A 602 -3.51 13.69 -15.26
CA LEU A 602 -4.18 14.98 -15.46
C LEU A 602 -3.97 15.53 -16.88
N LYS A 603 -2.76 15.38 -17.44
CA LYS A 603 -2.45 15.79 -18.82
C LYS A 603 -3.23 14.97 -19.84
N ASN A 604 -3.52 13.71 -19.52
CA ASN A 604 -4.32 12.76 -20.29
C ASN A 604 -5.81 12.76 -19.91
N ARG A 605 -6.30 13.87 -19.34
CA ARG A 605 -7.72 14.15 -19.10
C ARG A 605 -8.39 13.30 -18.01
N ALA A 606 -7.60 12.66 -17.14
CA ALA A 606 -8.15 11.92 -16.00
C ALA A 606 -8.52 12.89 -14.85
N PRO A 607 -9.76 12.87 -14.32
CA PRO A 607 -10.04 13.48 -13.02
C PRO A 607 -9.32 12.73 -11.90
N VAL A 608 -8.90 13.47 -10.87
CA VAL A 608 -8.22 12.89 -9.70
C VAL A 608 -8.82 13.40 -8.40
N TRP A 609 -8.99 12.50 -7.44
CA TRP A 609 -9.41 12.81 -6.07
C TRP A 609 -8.21 12.71 -5.14
N LEU A 610 -7.83 13.80 -4.50
CA LEU A 610 -6.71 13.85 -3.58
C LEU A 610 -7.23 13.78 -2.15
N ILE A 611 -6.70 12.85 -1.36
CA ILE A 611 -6.94 12.72 0.08
C ILE A 611 -5.60 13.00 0.78
N ARG A 612 -5.56 14.03 1.62
CA ARG A 612 -4.38 14.41 2.40
C ARG A 612 -4.67 14.30 3.88
N THR A 613 -3.77 13.71 4.66
CA THR A 613 -3.83 13.71 6.12
C THR A 613 -2.51 14.22 6.69
N ASN A 614 -2.53 14.84 7.88
CA ASN A 614 -1.34 15.32 8.56
C ASN A 614 -1.46 15.02 10.06
N GLN A 615 -1.08 13.81 10.49
CA GLN A 615 -1.10 13.41 11.91
C GLN A 615 -2.48 13.58 12.55
N VAL A 616 -3.44 12.77 12.12
CA VAL A 616 -4.87 12.85 12.47
C VAL A 616 -5.23 11.76 13.48
N GLY A 617 -6.12 12.06 14.43
CA GLY A 617 -6.47 11.17 15.54
C GLY A 617 -6.37 11.91 16.86
N GLY A 618 -5.81 11.27 17.90
CA GLY A 618 -5.36 11.97 19.09
C GLY A 618 -4.13 12.85 18.81
N PHE A 619 -3.86 13.79 19.72
CA PHE A 619 -2.85 14.83 19.51
C PHE A 619 -1.54 14.54 20.25
N ASP A 620 -0.44 14.44 19.50
CA ASP A 620 0.91 14.34 20.09
C ASP A 620 1.68 15.66 19.92
N PRO A 621 1.88 16.49 20.97
CA PRO A 621 2.56 17.78 20.83
C PRO A 621 4.04 17.67 20.42
N ASP A 622 4.69 16.52 20.61
CA ASP A 622 6.14 16.39 20.44
C ASP A 622 6.56 16.04 18.99
N ILE A 623 5.63 15.71 18.12
CA ILE A 623 5.88 15.46 16.69
C ILE A 623 5.33 16.59 15.81
N LYS A 624 5.84 16.72 14.59
CA LYS A 624 5.34 17.63 13.55
C LYS A 624 5.34 16.91 12.20
N PRO A 625 4.37 17.13 11.32
CA PRO A 625 4.39 16.51 10.00
C PRO A 625 5.42 17.22 9.10
N LEU A 626 6.23 16.44 8.38
CA LEU A 626 7.18 16.94 7.38
C LEU A 626 6.79 16.47 5.99
N ALA A 627 6.79 17.36 5.00
CA ALA A 627 6.54 16.97 3.62
C ALA A 627 7.67 16.08 3.09
N PRO A 628 7.39 15.06 2.26
CA PRO A 628 8.43 14.30 1.60
C PRO A 628 9.20 15.19 0.60
N THR A 629 10.47 14.90 0.38
CA THR A 629 11.35 15.68 -0.49
C THR A 629 11.02 15.42 -1.97
N ALA A 630 10.74 16.48 -2.74
CA ALA A 630 10.47 16.37 -4.18
C ALA A 630 11.74 16.47 -5.05
N LEU A 631 12.77 17.16 -4.57
CA LEU A 631 14.01 17.45 -5.28
C LEU A 631 15.17 17.51 -4.27
N LEU A 632 16.29 16.86 -4.60
CA LEU A 632 17.52 16.95 -3.81
C LEU A 632 18.05 18.39 -3.82
N GLY A 633 18.46 18.90 -2.66
CA GLY A 633 19.07 20.24 -2.52
C GLY A 633 18.12 21.38 -2.15
N HIS A 634 16.81 21.13 -2.00
CA HIS A 634 15.92 22.17 -1.45
C HIS A 634 16.08 22.22 0.07
N ARG A 635 16.94 23.12 0.57
CA ARG A 635 16.97 23.45 1.99
C ARG A 635 15.57 23.90 2.41
N ILE A 636 15.02 23.26 3.44
CA ILE A 636 13.88 23.77 4.20
C ILE A 636 14.38 25.09 4.81
N LYS A 637 13.79 26.22 4.40
CA LYS A 637 13.95 27.48 5.12
C LYS A 637 13.05 27.48 6.33
#